data_AF-A0A3C1H7Q4-F1
#
_entry.id   AF-A0A3C1H7Q4-F1
#
_cell.length_a   1.000
_cell.length_b   1.000
_cell.length_c   1.000
_cell.angle_alpha   90.00
_cell.angle_beta   90.00
_cell.angle_gamma   90.00
#
_symmetry.space_group_name_H-M   'P 1'
#
loop_
_entity.id
_entity.type
_entity.pdbx_description
1 polymer ?
#
loop_
_entity_poly.entity_id
_entity_poly.type
_entity_poly.pdbx_seq_one_letter_code
_entity_poly.pdbx_strand_id
1 'polypeptide(L)'
;DYLLTGIRVASTGPGGISTAGGGDVILEAGHDVVSVPDVGPGQTPGGSGALGSQAGDVTVNAGHGIFGNFILQHGTGRLLAGVELGLDGSPTVTHPDATIGIATKAVSLSLASGSWSAYAARDIFIGEVRNPSGTFNSRRVPVPEGVFIGNSGVGGDILPPVRASFLFDYSPDAAARLWAGNGIHLLGANLPRVTGQNQGMPAIYPPTLSLEAGAGGIEIQNSLVLYPSQEGSLQITTHAGGGIHGGQQSGTLIGIVMSDSGLPDWNTFISGHAITPLHLNDPDPVKMEISGKVDSFGLAVPTVAQVHVHGDAYNFRFQGQNLSASAVTDLVVDGAIRYRGGLTSVTLDDLLPAVVYSPALSADPGIARKLRYDPATGKLSFYGQMTEGERTALLNPRALLFDSHGAPLDADHQVIDRPGVEQGWVYVPLTDGQKAAIRKLYTDSQDAALADQGLSVAGPGLFHVQAQKVDLGISSGISVRGPNFNPALEGISPLGANLSIDIAESLVMTTTKIANEGYRGGISLRVGESIDVGDQLSSFGSPADPKGIFTTSGGSLQVTAGRDINVNGSRIATYNGGTLTVRSEHGDVNAGVGGSGSVSFRTTDLDPATGKLVGIPSTIPGSGILATTVPGSFPDSVVGNITVQAPEGNINASLGGIIQLSFNGSDSRRSGIALTAGKDINAGGSGVIGNNISLDAGGNINGLVIGSGNIALRSEHNINVTAIGSGGVSVSAGGSVSGTIVSGGSVNVSGDSISAALVSKNVSASGDTSKAAVGVPTSNVAKSDTKVAEDAATLGGRTPEKSLKDQDESRSRPKPAPVVRKVSRVTVILPTNP
;
A
#
# COMPACT_ATOMS: atom_id res chain seq x y z
N ASP A 1 34.57 -41.59 17.52
CA ASP A 1 33.14 -41.20 17.51
C ASP A 1 32.87 -39.70 17.39
N TYR A 2 33.50 -39.01 16.44
CA TYR A 2 33.33 -37.56 16.20
C TYR A 2 32.47 -37.23 14.96
N LEU A 3 31.76 -38.21 14.40
CA LEU A 3 31.19 -38.16 13.04
C LEU A 3 29.68 -38.45 12.94
N LEU A 4 28.93 -38.53 14.06
CA LEU A 4 27.54 -39.01 14.03
C LEU A 4 26.45 -38.00 14.43
N THR A 5 26.81 -36.77 14.81
CA THR A 5 25.84 -35.68 14.96
C THR A 5 26.14 -34.61 13.93
N GLY A 6 25.34 -34.57 12.86
CA GLY A 6 25.44 -33.61 11.79
C GLY A 6 25.45 -32.16 12.30
N ILE A 7 26.11 -31.30 11.51
CA ILE A 7 26.42 -29.89 11.77
C ILE A 7 27.70 -29.68 12.59
N ARG A 8 28.84 -29.75 11.88
CA ARG A 8 30.10 -29.12 12.27
C ARG A 8 30.80 -28.63 11.00
N VAL A 9 31.17 -27.36 10.94
CA VAL A 9 32.13 -26.85 9.94
C VAL A 9 33.46 -27.54 10.24
N ALA A 10 33.71 -28.68 9.61
CA ALA A 10 34.83 -29.57 9.91
C ALA A 10 36.17 -29.12 9.31
N SER A 11 36.52 -27.82 9.28
CA SER A 11 37.84 -27.43 8.76
C SER A 11 38.50 -26.17 9.29
N THR A 12 37.95 -25.43 10.25
CA THR A 12 38.64 -24.25 10.80
C THR A 12 38.70 -24.32 12.31
N GLY A 13 39.91 -24.51 12.83
CA GLY A 13 40.18 -24.36 14.26
C GLY A 13 39.82 -22.93 14.69
N PRO A 14 39.52 -22.72 15.98
CA PRO A 14 39.23 -21.38 16.44
C PRO A 14 40.50 -20.53 16.24
N GLY A 15 40.38 -19.41 15.51
CA GLY A 15 41.45 -18.41 15.44
C GLY A 15 41.58 -17.67 16.78
N GLY A 16 42.64 -16.88 16.96
CA GLY A 16 42.82 -16.07 18.17
C GLY A 16 42.98 -16.86 19.47
N ILE A 17 42.56 -16.27 20.60
CA ILE A 17 42.58 -16.92 21.93
C ILE A 17 41.24 -17.63 22.14
N SER A 18 41.25 -18.97 22.14
CA SER A 18 40.01 -19.73 22.09
C SER A 18 40.05 -21.13 22.72
N THR A 19 38.89 -21.65 23.07
CA THR A 19 38.66 -23.04 23.50
C THR A 19 37.95 -23.84 22.40
N ALA A 20 38.26 -25.13 22.23
CA ALA A 20 37.77 -25.96 21.11
C ALA A 20 36.83 -27.12 21.54
N GLY A 21 36.51 -27.22 22.83
CA GLY A 21 35.63 -28.24 23.40
C GLY A 21 34.62 -27.71 24.41
N GLY A 22 34.48 -26.39 24.55
CA GLY A 22 33.85 -25.70 25.68
C GLY A 22 34.86 -25.09 26.65
N GLY A 23 34.38 -24.46 27.72
CA GLY A 23 35.18 -23.73 28.71
C GLY A 23 35.35 -22.25 28.39
N ASP A 24 35.44 -21.44 29.44
CA ASP A 24 35.30 -19.99 29.34
C ASP A 24 36.56 -19.29 28.81
N VAL A 25 36.36 -18.17 28.11
CA VAL A 25 37.42 -17.27 27.67
C VAL A 25 37.19 -15.89 28.28
N ILE A 26 38.19 -15.37 28.98
CA ILE A 26 38.17 -14.02 29.55
C ILE A 26 39.36 -13.24 28.97
N LEU A 27 39.07 -12.11 28.33
CA LEU A 27 40.05 -11.16 27.80
C LEU A 27 39.88 -9.82 28.50
N GLU A 28 40.91 -9.35 29.20
CA GLU A 28 40.89 -8.07 29.91
C GLU A 28 42.06 -7.21 29.43
N ALA A 29 41.76 -5.97 29.03
CA ALA A 29 42.77 -4.99 28.62
C ALA A 29 42.44 -3.61 29.19
N GLY A 30 43.47 -2.91 29.68
CA GLY A 30 43.31 -1.52 30.14
C GLY A 30 43.03 -0.52 29.01
N HIS A 31 43.23 -0.90 27.75
CA HIS A 31 42.92 -0.08 26.58
C HIS A 31 42.10 -0.89 25.56
N ASP A 32 42.70 -1.42 24.48
CA ASP A 32 41.96 -2.14 23.44
C ASP A 32 42.14 -3.66 23.49
N VAL A 33 41.10 -4.38 23.06
CA VAL A 33 41.17 -5.80 22.66
C VAL A 33 40.98 -5.91 21.15
N VAL A 34 41.93 -6.56 20.47
CA VAL A 34 41.92 -6.72 19.01
C VAL A 34 42.03 -8.21 18.64
N SER A 35 40.99 -8.76 18.02
CA SER A 35 40.87 -10.16 17.60
C SER A 35 40.77 -10.27 16.07
N VAL A 36 41.88 -10.09 15.37
CA VAL A 36 41.90 -10.17 13.89
C VAL A 36 42.63 -11.46 13.49
N PRO A 37 41.91 -12.51 13.04
CA PRO A 37 42.57 -13.69 12.49
C PRO A 37 43.25 -13.35 11.16
N ASP A 38 44.38 -13.98 10.86
CA ASP A 38 44.89 -14.04 9.49
C ASP A 38 44.36 -15.32 8.85
N VAL A 39 43.40 -15.19 7.92
CA VAL A 39 42.89 -16.34 7.16
C VAL A 39 42.94 -16.05 5.66
N GLY A 40 43.32 -17.06 4.88
CA GLY A 40 43.34 -16.96 3.43
C GLY A 40 41.95 -16.70 2.82
N PRO A 41 41.88 -16.15 1.58
CA PRO A 41 40.62 -15.90 0.90
C PRO A 41 39.71 -17.15 0.85
N GLY A 42 38.44 -17.01 1.22
CA GLY A 42 37.44 -18.10 1.17
C GLY A 42 37.43 -19.04 2.39
N GLN A 43 38.21 -18.77 3.44
CA GLN A 43 38.13 -19.45 4.73
C GLN A 43 37.26 -18.67 5.72
N THR A 44 36.64 -19.36 6.69
CA THR A 44 35.92 -18.67 7.77
C THR A 44 36.89 -17.79 8.55
N PRO A 45 36.60 -16.50 8.82
CA PRO A 45 37.42 -15.70 9.71
C PRO A 45 37.42 -16.38 11.08
N GLY A 46 38.58 -16.88 11.52
CA GLY A 46 38.74 -17.35 12.89
C GLY A 46 38.44 -16.24 13.90
N GLY A 47 38.32 -16.52 15.18
CA GLY A 47 38.04 -15.46 16.15
C GLY A 47 38.21 -15.97 17.56
N SER A 48 38.58 -15.08 18.45
CA SER A 48 38.76 -15.39 19.87
C SER A 48 37.42 -15.76 20.51
N GLY A 49 37.39 -16.80 21.33
CA GLY A 49 36.21 -17.18 22.10
C GLY A 49 36.05 -18.68 22.32
N ALA A 50 34.82 -19.12 22.56
CA ALA A 50 34.52 -20.49 22.96
C ALA A 50 33.82 -21.26 21.82
N LEU A 51 34.40 -22.40 21.44
CA LEU A 51 33.87 -23.32 20.44
C LEU A 51 33.83 -24.73 21.04
N GLY A 52 32.83 -25.53 20.68
CA GLY A 52 32.72 -26.91 21.13
C GLY A 52 31.30 -27.38 21.36
N SER A 53 31.14 -28.63 21.78
CA SER A 53 29.83 -29.20 22.15
C SER A 53 29.48 -29.03 23.63
N GLN A 54 30.44 -28.63 24.48
CA GLN A 54 30.16 -28.21 25.84
C GLN A 54 30.05 -26.70 25.89
N ALA A 55 29.35 -26.19 26.90
CA ALA A 55 29.19 -24.75 27.06
C ALA A 55 30.51 -24.03 27.37
N GLY A 56 30.60 -22.76 27.00
CA GLY A 56 31.70 -21.88 27.38
C GLY A 56 31.31 -20.43 27.19
N ASP A 57 31.49 -19.62 28.24
CA ASP A 57 31.20 -18.20 28.22
C ASP A 57 32.39 -17.41 27.67
N VAL A 58 32.12 -16.27 27.04
CA VAL A 58 33.16 -15.37 26.53
C VAL A 58 32.97 -14.00 27.16
N THR A 59 33.95 -13.51 27.91
CA THR A 59 33.94 -12.14 28.43
C THR A 59 35.12 -11.37 27.85
N VAL A 60 34.84 -10.21 27.24
CA VAL A 60 35.86 -9.28 26.74
C VAL A 60 35.64 -7.93 27.40
N ASN A 61 36.62 -7.48 28.16
CA ASN A 61 36.61 -6.20 28.86
C ASN A 61 37.78 -5.34 28.35
N ALA A 62 37.46 -4.17 27.82
CA ALA A 62 38.41 -3.20 27.29
C ALA A 62 38.15 -1.84 27.90
N GLY A 63 39.20 -1.16 28.36
CA GLY A 63 39.09 0.24 28.82
C GLY A 63 38.68 1.21 27.71
N HIS A 64 38.93 0.87 26.43
CA HIS A 64 38.66 1.73 25.29
C HIS A 64 37.97 1.00 24.12
N GLY A 65 38.66 0.14 23.37
CA GLY A 65 38.14 -0.40 22.12
C GLY A 65 38.09 -1.92 22.03
N ILE A 66 37.02 -2.49 21.44
CA ILE A 66 36.96 -3.92 21.08
C ILE A 66 36.83 -4.05 19.57
N PHE A 67 37.75 -4.81 18.93
CA PHE A 67 37.80 -4.94 17.47
C PHE A 67 37.97 -6.40 17.02
N GLY A 68 37.44 -6.73 15.84
CA GLY A 68 37.69 -7.99 15.15
C GLY A 68 36.56 -9.03 15.23
N ASN A 69 36.93 -10.31 15.25
CA ASN A 69 36.01 -11.45 15.21
C ASN A 69 35.98 -12.16 16.57
N PHE A 70 34.78 -12.45 17.06
CA PHE A 70 34.55 -13.26 18.26
C PHE A 70 33.60 -14.41 17.97
N ILE A 71 33.83 -15.55 18.64
CA ILE A 71 33.09 -16.79 18.38
C ILE A 71 32.51 -17.32 19.70
N LEU A 72 31.22 -17.68 19.65
CA LEU A 72 30.51 -18.33 20.75
C LEU A 72 29.68 -19.49 20.21
N GLN A 73 29.84 -20.65 20.83
CA GLN A 73 29.02 -21.82 20.58
C GLN A 73 28.54 -22.40 21.92
N HIS A 74 27.25 -22.29 22.22
CA HIS A 74 26.62 -22.75 23.46
C HIS A 74 27.10 -21.97 24.71
N GLY A 75 26.65 -20.74 24.92
CA GLY A 75 27.00 -19.99 26.15
C GLY A 75 26.56 -18.53 26.14
N THR A 76 27.16 -17.72 27.01
CA THR A 76 26.94 -16.28 27.08
C THR A 76 28.20 -15.52 26.72
N GLY A 77 28.12 -14.70 25.68
CA GLY A 77 29.16 -13.79 25.25
C GLY A 77 28.88 -12.38 25.76
N ARG A 78 29.87 -11.72 26.33
CA ARG A 78 29.79 -10.37 26.88
C ARG A 78 30.96 -9.51 26.40
N LEU A 79 30.66 -8.40 25.73
CA LEU A 79 31.65 -7.40 25.32
C LEU A 79 31.40 -6.10 26.10
N LEU A 80 32.42 -5.58 26.79
CA LEU A 80 32.37 -4.35 27.57
C LEU A 80 33.49 -3.41 27.11
N ALA A 81 33.14 -2.28 26.51
CA ALA A 81 34.09 -1.25 26.09
C ALA A 81 33.83 0.06 26.85
N GLY A 82 34.64 0.35 27.87
CA GLY A 82 34.53 1.55 28.70
C GLY A 82 33.25 1.61 29.53
N VAL A 83 32.69 0.45 29.89
CA VAL A 83 31.45 0.32 30.68
C VAL A 83 31.65 -0.71 31.78
N GLU A 84 31.10 -0.45 32.96
CA GLU A 84 30.91 -1.43 34.02
C GLU A 84 29.41 -1.69 34.22
N LEU A 85 29.01 -2.93 34.51
CA LEU A 85 27.62 -3.27 34.75
C LEU A 85 27.33 -3.31 36.27
N GLY A 86 26.27 -2.63 36.68
CA GLY A 86 25.71 -2.71 38.03
C GLY A 86 25.10 -4.08 38.34
N LEU A 87 24.72 -4.29 39.60
CA LEU A 87 24.09 -5.55 40.06
C LEU A 87 22.73 -5.82 39.39
N ASP A 88 22.06 -4.79 38.92
CA ASP A 88 20.81 -4.84 38.16
C ASP A 88 21.03 -4.95 36.64
N GLY A 89 22.29 -5.04 36.19
CA GLY A 89 22.67 -5.07 34.78
C GLY A 89 22.72 -3.69 34.12
N SER A 90 22.50 -2.61 34.85
CA SER A 90 22.57 -1.26 34.30
C SER A 90 24.01 -0.85 33.96
N PRO A 91 24.27 -0.30 32.76
CA PRO A 91 25.59 0.13 32.36
C PRO A 91 25.98 1.47 32.99
N THR A 92 27.18 1.53 33.57
CA THR A 92 27.84 2.74 34.04
C THR A 92 29.05 3.03 33.15
N VAL A 93 29.08 4.21 32.54
CA VAL A 93 30.18 4.62 31.67
C VAL A 93 31.43 4.93 32.50
N THR A 94 32.53 4.24 32.21
CA THR A 94 33.85 4.50 32.80
C THR A 94 34.78 5.28 31.86
N HIS A 95 34.61 5.12 30.55
CA HIS A 95 35.39 5.82 29.52
C HIS A 95 34.49 6.27 28.37
N PRO A 96 34.14 7.57 28.26
CA PRO A 96 33.05 8.04 27.38
C PRO A 96 33.31 7.94 25.88
N ASP A 97 34.57 7.72 25.46
CA ASP A 97 34.94 7.58 24.05
C ASP A 97 35.09 6.12 23.60
N ALA A 98 34.86 5.16 24.51
CA ALA A 98 35.05 3.74 24.24
C ALA A 98 34.02 3.18 23.25
N THR A 99 34.48 2.39 22.28
CA THR A 99 33.65 1.83 21.20
C THR A 99 33.86 0.32 21.01
N ILE A 100 32.84 -0.34 20.48
CA ILE A 100 32.97 -1.69 19.94
C ILE A 100 32.98 -1.55 18.42
N GLY A 101 34.14 -1.74 17.80
CA GLY A 101 34.33 -1.52 16.37
C GLY A 101 34.37 -0.04 15.98
N ILE A 102 34.57 0.17 14.68
CA ILE A 102 34.46 1.47 13.97
C ILE A 102 33.95 1.20 12.55
N ALA A 103 33.50 2.24 11.83
CA ALA A 103 32.96 2.12 10.47
C ALA A 103 33.85 1.34 9.48
N THR A 104 35.18 1.43 9.60
CA THR A 104 36.14 0.71 8.73
C THR A 104 36.59 -0.64 9.29
N LYS A 105 36.27 -0.94 10.55
CA LYS A 105 36.67 -2.15 11.28
C LYS A 105 35.56 -2.59 12.24
N ALA A 106 34.41 -2.95 11.69
CA ALA A 106 33.29 -3.41 12.48
C ALA A 106 33.56 -4.79 13.09
N VAL A 107 32.93 -5.05 14.24
CA VAL A 107 33.04 -6.33 14.93
C VAL A 107 32.11 -7.35 14.27
N SER A 108 32.58 -8.58 14.13
CA SER A 108 31.75 -9.71 13.72
C SER A 108 31.62 -10.72 14.84
N LEU A 109 30.39 -11.13 15.12
CA LEU A 109 30.08 -12.09 16.18
C LEU A 109 29.58 -13.38 15.54
N SER A 110 30.12 -14.52 15.96
CA SER A 110 29.60 -15.82 15.54
C SER A 110 28.79 -16.44 16.67
N LEU A 111 27.60 -16.95 16.34
CA LEU A 111 26.68 -17.55 17.29
C LEU A 111 25.93 -18.73 16.65
N ALA A 112 25.84 -19.85 17.37
CA ALA A 112 24.91 -20.93 17.04
C ALA A 112 23.82 -21.08 18.11
N SER A 113 24.18 -21.02 19.39
CA SER A 113 23.20 -21.02 20.48
C SER A 113 23.73 -20.25 21.67
N GLY A 114 22.82 -19.80 22.53
CA GLY A 114 23.12 -18.87 23.62
C GLY A 114 22.99 -17.41 23.17
N SER A 115 23.74 -16.50 23.78
CA SER A 115 23.56 -15.07 23.50
C SER A 115 24.84 -14.24 23.49
N TRP A 116 24.84 -13.18 22.70
CA TRP A 116 25.81 -12.08 22.80
C TRP A 116 25.17 -10.85 23.44
N SER A 117 25.84 -10.26 24.42
CA SER A 117 25.51 -8.95 25.00
C SER A 117 26.71 -8.01 24.85
N ALA A 118 26.54 -6.89 24.17
CA ALA A 118 27.60 -5.92 23.91
C ALA A 118 27.23 -4.55 24.47
N TYR A 119 28.13 -3.96 25.24
CA TYR A 119 27.97 -2.66 25.89
C TYR A 119 29.15 -1.77 25.54
N ALA A 120 28.87 -0.62 24.90
CA ALA A 120 29.88 0.39 24.62
C ALA A 120 29.47 1.73 25.24
N ALA A 121 30.43 2.45 25.80
CA ALA A 121 30.18 3.78 26.34
C ALA A 121 29.67 4.75 25.28
N ARG A 122 30.19 4.62 24.05
CA ARG A 122 29.87 5.51 22.94
C ARG A 122 29.15 4.77 21.82
N ASP A 123 29.90 4.12 20.93
CA ASP A 123 29.36 3.59 19.68
C ASP A 123 29.63 2.08 19.52
N ILE A 124 28.68 1.38 18.90
CA ILE A 124 28.82 -0.03 18.48
C ILE A 124 28.72 -0.11 16.95
N PHE A 125 29.70 -0.74 16.30
CA PHE A 125 29.74 -1.03 14.88
C PHE A 125 29.78 -2.55 14.67
N ILE A 126 28.68 -3.13 14.21
CA ILE A 126 28.57 -4.56 13.90
C ILE A 126 28.55 -4.79 12.40
N GLY A 127 29.43 -5.68 11.94
CA GLY A 127 29.39 -6.20 10.58
C GLY A 127 28.23 -7.18 10.42
N GLU A 128 28.22 -8.23 11.23
CA GLU A 128 27.17 -9.26 11.28
C GLU A 128 27.24 -10.03 12.61
N VAL A 129 26.08 -10.46 13.12
CA VAL A 129 25.99 -11.59 14.07
C VAL A 129 25.58 -12.80 13.26
N ARG A 130 26.53 -13.71 12.98
CA ARG A 130 26.40 -14.76 11.97
C ARG A 130 26.32 -16.15 12.58
N ASN A 131 25.62 -17.04 11.89
CA ASN A 131 25.63 -18.46 12.16
C ASN A 131 26.70 -19.16 11.30
N PRO A 132 27.79 -19.70 11.87
CA PRO A 132 28.86 -20.29 11.06
C PRO A 132 28.41 -21.42 10.15
N SER A 133 27.46 -22.26 10.61
CA SER A 133 26.89 -23.36 9.83
C SER A 133 26.11 -22.83 8.63
N GLY A 134 25.19 -21.91 8.84
CA GLY A 134 24.38 -21.27 7.80
C GLY A 134 25.20 -20.41 6.84
N THR A 135 26.25 -19.74 7.31
CA THR A 135 27.02 -18.82 6.47
C THR A 135 28.07 -19.54 5.60
N PHE A 136 28.72 -20.57 6.14
CA PHE A 136 29.94 -21.12 5.51
C PHE A 136 29.84 -22.61 5.14
N ASN A 137 28.83 -23.36 5.61
CA ASN A 137 28.71 -24.78 5.28
C ASN A 137 27.92 -25.02 4.00
N SER A 138 28.63 -25.11 2.86
CA SER A 138 28.01 -25.38 1.56
C SER A 138 27.61 -26.85 1.35
N ARG A 139 27.98 -27.76 2.26
CA ARG A 139 27.64 -29.19 2.13
C ARG A 139 26.14 -29.38 2.29
N ARG A 140 25.55 -30.18 1.39
CA ARG A 140 24.17 -30.64 1.55
C ARG A 140 24.08 -31.60 2.74
N VAL A 141 23.44 -31.19 3.81
CA VAL A 141 23.21 -31.99 5.02
C VAL A 141 21.73 -32.37 5.14
N PRO A 142 21.38 -33.46 5.83
CA PRO A 142 19.99 -33.77 6.15
C PRO A 142 19.33 -32.61 6.89
N VAL A 143 18.11 -32.25 6.48
CA VAL A 143 17.28 -31.31 7.24
C VAL A 143 16.71 -32.05 8.45
N PRO A 144 16.87 -31.52 9.68
CA PRO A 144 16.31 -32.15 10.88
C PRO A 144 14.79 -32.30 10.78
N GLU A 145 14.29 -33.47 11.14
CA GLU A 145 12.86 -33.77 11.16
C GLU A 145 12.14 -32.90 12.21
N GLY A 146 10.98 -32.34 11.85
CA GLY A 146 10.15 -31.55 12.76
C GLY A 146 10.61 -30.11 13.04
N VAL A 147 11.82 -29.71 12.64
CA VAL A 147 12.31 -28.34 12.83
C VAL A 147 11.69 -27.37 11.83
N PHE A 148 11.52 -27.82 10.58
CA PHE A 148 10.91 -27.05 9.51
C PHE A 148 9.58 -27.68 9.13
N ILE A 149 8.52 -26.88 9.06
CA ILE A 149 7.16 -27.37 8.75
C ILE A 149 6.74 -27.11 7.30
N GLY A 150 7.51 -26.32 6.56
CA GLY A 150 7.17 -25.88 5.21
C GLY A 150 6.56 -24.47 5.19
N ASN A 151 6.42 -23.92 3.99
CA ASN A 151 5.78 -22.62 3.77
C ASN A 151 4.38 -22.76 3.17
N SER A 152 3.47 -21.90 3.60
CA SER A 152 2.19 -21.72 2.92
C SER A 152 2.40 -21.00 1.59
N GLY A 153 1.59 -21.35 0.57
CA GLY A 153 1.76 -20.83 -0.78
C GLY A 153 0.44 -20.67 -1.53
N VAL A 154 0.40 -19.70 -2.44
CA VAL A 154 -0.73 -19.54 -3.37
C VAL A 154 -0.72 -20.72 -4.34
N GLY A 155 -1.63 -21.67 -4.14
CA GLY A 155 -1.69 -22.91 -4.92
C GLY A 155 -1.27 -24.18 -4.18
N GLY A 156 -0.92 -24.08 -2.90
CA GLY A 156 -0.61 -25.21 -2.01
C GLY A 156 0.65 -25.00 -1.19
N ASP A 157 0.80 -25.83 -0.16
CA ASP A 157 1.94 -25.79 0.75
C ASP A 157 3.23 -26.32 0.11
N ILE A 158 4.36 -25.71 0.46
CA ILE A 158 5.70 -26.09 0.03
C ILE A 158 6.39 -26.80 1.20
N LEU A 159 6.62 -28.09 1.05
CA LEU A 159 7.25 -28.91 2.10
C LEU A 159 8.77 -28.72 2.14
N PRO A 160 9.41 -28.91 3.32
CA PRO A 160 10.86 -28.84 3.45
C PRO A 160 11.58 -29.88 2.57
N PRO A 161 12.74 -29.53 1.98
CA PRO A 161 13.56 -30.50 1.28
C PRO A 161 14.20 -31.48 2.27
N VAL A 162 14.49 -32.71 1.84
CA VAL A 162 15.18 -33.72 2.66
C VAL A 162 16.62 -33.30 3.02
N ARG A 163 17.27 -32.50 2.15
CA ARG A 163 18.63 -32.02 2.35
C ARG A 163 18.78 -30.57 1.90
N ALA A 164 19.51 -29.78 2.66
CA ALA A 164 19.81 -28.37 2.36
C ALA A 164 21.31 -28.09 2.50
N SER A 165 21.82 -27.14 1.73
CA SER A 165 23.12 -26.49 1.96
C SER A 165 22.90 -25.24 2.80
N PHE A 166 23.95 -24.72 3.45
CA PHE A 166 23.86 -23.51 4.26
C PHE A 166 22.77 -23.59 5.33
N LEU A 167 22.66 -24.77 5.96
CA LEU A 167 21.67 -25.00 7.00
C LEU A 167 22.06 -24.23 8.26
N PHE A 168 21.28 -23.19 8.57
CA PHE A 168 21.36 -22.43 9.81
C PHE A 168 20.91 -23.31 10.99
N ASP A 169 21.64 -23.22 12.09
CA ASP A 169 21.43 -24.01 13.32
C ASP A 169 21.32 -23.12 14.57
N TYR A 170 20.71 -21.94 14.41
CA TYR A 170 20.40 -21.10 15.56
C TYR A 170 19.48 -21.85 16.54
N SER A 171 19.78 -21.80 17.85
CA SER A 171 18.79 -22.23 18.85
C SER A 171 17.58 -21.28 18.85
N PRO A 172 16.37 -21.76 19.22
CA PRO A 172 15.17 -20.94 19.23
C PRO A 172 15.31 -19.64 20.03
N ASP A 173 16.06 -19.70 21.13
CA ASP A 173 16.34 -18.63 22.10
C ASP A 173 17.62 -17.83 21.80
N ALA A 174 18.31 -18.11 20.68
CA ALA A 174 19.58 -17.45 20.38
C ALA A 174 19.39 -15.93 20.23
N ALA A 175 20.27 -15.15 20.87
CA ALA A 175 20.06 -13.71 21.03
C ALA A 175 21.29 -12.84 20.78
N ALA A 176 21.06 -11.63 20.29
CA ALA A 176 22.03 -10.53 20.28
C ALA A 176 21.42 -9.30 20.97
N ARG A 177 22.11 -8.75 21.97
CA ARG A 177 21.69 -7.59 22.75
C ARG A 177 22.79 -6.54 22.68
N LEU A 178 22.49 -5.37 22.11
CA LEU A 178 23.45 -4.31 21.88
C LEU A 178 23.00 -3.05 22.63
N TRP A 179 23.87 -2.52 23.48
CA TRP A 179 23.68 -1.28 24.20
C TRP A 179 24.82 -0.30 23.92
N ALA A 180 24.50 0.89 23.43
CA ALA A 180 25.48 1.93 23.17
C ALA A 180 25.04 3.25 23.82
N GLY A 181 25.93 3.88 24.60
CA GLY A 181 25.62 5.16 25.23
C GLY A 181 25.39 6.31 24.23
N ASN A 182 25.85 6.18 22.98
CA ASN A 182 25.60 7.12 21.89
C ASN A 182 24.90 6.45 20.69
N GLY A 183 25.56 5.58 19.91
CA GLY A 183 25.02 5.09 18.63
C GLY A 183 25.30 3.61 18.31
N ILE A 184 24.37 2.97 17.60
CA ILE A 184 24.56 1.61 17.05
C ILE A 184 24.54 1.68 15.52
N HIS A 185 25.55 1.10 14.88
CA HIS A 185 25.69 1.04 13.43
C HIS A 185 25.77 -0.42 12.97
N LEU A 186 24.74 -0.88 12.27
CA LEU A 186 24.67 -2.22 11.67
C LEU A 186 25.06 -2.11 10.19
N LEU A 187 26.31 -2.48 9.88
CA LEU A 187 26.89 -2.17 8.56
C LEU A 187 26.46 -3.15 7.48
N GLY A 188 26.57 -4.46 7.71
CA GLY A 188 26.11 -5.50 6.78
C GLY A 188 26.77 -5.50 5.38
N ALA A 189 27.83 -4.72 5.15
CA ALA A 189 28.53 -4.61 3.87
C ALA A 189 29.74 -5.55 3.79
N ASN A 190 30.10 -5.97 2.57
CA ASN A 190 31.29 -6.79 2.27
C ASN A 190 31.41 -8.05 3.16
N LEU A 191 30.27 -8.68 3.46
CA LEU A 191 30.23 -9.80 4.39
C LEU A 191 31.01 -11.01 3.85
N PRO A 192 31.74 -11.74 4.71
CA PRO A 192 32.37 -12.99 4.33
C PRO A 192 31.32 -14.01 3.89
N ARG A 193 31.44 -14.49 2.65
CA ARG A 193 30.55 -15.47 2.00
C ARG A 193 31.38 -16.47 1.20
N VAL A 194 30.77 -17.60 0.84
CA VAL A 194 31.37 -18.61 -0.03
C VAL A 194 31.25 -18.15 -1.49
N THR A 195 32.39 -17.85 -2.10
CA THR A 195 32.50 -17.35 -3.49
C THR A 195 31.79 -18.28 -4.47
N GLY A 196 30.95 -17.69 -5.33
CA GLY A 196 30.17 -18.38 -6.35
C GLY A 196 28.94 -19.14 -5.85
N GLN A 197 28.60 -19.06 -4.55
CA GLN A 197 27.52 -19.87 -3.97
C GLN A 197 26.46 -19.06 -3.22
N ASN A 198 26.84 -18.18 -2.30
CA ASN A 198 25.90 -17.46 -1.43
C ASN A 198 26.23 -15.96 -1.30
N GLN A 199 26.79 -15.35 -2.34
CA GLN A 199 27.17 -13.93 -2.34
C GLN A 199 25.96 -12.98 -2.23
N GLY A 200 24.77 -13.45 -2.63
CA GLY A 200 23.51 -12.71 -2.47
C GLY A 200 22.83 -12.91 -1.12
N MET A 201 23.42 -13.67 -0.19
CA MET A 201 22.81 -13.93 1.12
C MET A 201 22.88 -12.68 2.00
N PRO A 202 21.73 -12.18 2.50
CA PRO A 202 21.69 -11.03 3.40
C PRO A 202 22.38 -11.35 4.74
N ALA A 203 22.50 -10.35 5.60
CA ALA A 203 22.92 -10.59 6.97
C ALA A 203 21.81 -11.34 7.73
N ILE A 204 22.11 -12.51 8.30
CA ILE A 204 21.12 -13.33 9.02
C ILE A 204 21.51 -13.44 10.49
N TYR A 205 20.82 -12.63 11.28
CA TYR A 205 21.01 -12.47 12.71
C TYR A 205 20.25 -13.58 13.49
N PRO A 206 20.61 -13.80 14.77
CA PRO A 206 19.85 -14.68 15.64
C PRO A 206 18.36 -14.26 15.73
N PRO A 207 17.47 -15.17 16.15
CA PRO A 207 16.04 -14.88 16.26
C PRO A 207 15.67 -13.73 17.18
N THR A 208 16.44 -13.52 18.24
CA THR A 208 16.21 -12.44 19.19
C THR A 208 17.24 -11.32 18.99
N LEU A 209 16.75 -10.09 18.77
CA LEU A 209 17.57 -8.89 18.64
C LEU A 209 17.03 -7.77 19.55
N SER A 210 17.90 -7.23 20.40
CA SER A 210 17.63 -6.06 21.22
C SER A 210 18.67 -4.98 20.93
N LEU A 211 18.21 -3.78 20.58
CA LEU A 211 19.04 -2.62 20.28
C LEU A 211 18.65 -1.46 21.20
N GLU A 212 19.60 -0.92 21.94
CA GLU A 212 19.42 0.25 22.80
C GLU A 212 20.52 1.28 22.56
N ALA A 213 20.16 2.48 22.08
CA ALA A 213 21.12 3.53 21.75
C ALA A 213 20.76 4.88 22.39
N GLY A 214 21.78 5.69 22.66
CA GLY A 214 21.61 7.08 23.11
C GLY A 214 21.27 8.06 21.98
N ALA A 215 21.77 9.30 22.11
CA ALA A 215 21.46 10.42 21.23
C ALA A 215 21.94 10.24 19.78
N GLY A 216 22.94 9.38 19.54
CA GLY A 216 23.42 9.02 18.19
C GLY A 216 22.44 8.13 17.43
N GLY A 217 21.54 7.44 18.13
CA GLY A 217 20.50 6.61 17.52
C GLY A 217 21.03 5.33 16.88
N ILE A 218 20.27 4.80 15.92
CA ILE A 218 20.54 3.52 15.26
C ILE A 218 20.63 3.73 13.75
N GLU A 219 21.71 3.28 13.14
CA GLU A 219 21.93 3.30 11.69
C GLU A 219 22.05 1.87 11.15
N ILE A 220 21.30 1.56 10.10
CA ILE A 220 21.33 0.27 9.41
C ILE A 220 21.71 0.54 7.96
N GLN A 221 22.89 0.09 7.53
CA GLN A 221 23.39 0.41 6.19
C GLN A 221 23.05 -0.65 5.14
N ASN A 222 22.71 -1.87 5.57
CA ASN A 222 22.23 -2.95 4.72
C ASN A 222 21.13 -3.71 5.44
N SER A 223 20.11 -4.16 4.70
CA SER A 223 19.01 -4.90 5.31
C SER A 223 19.48 -6.20 5.95
N LEU A 224 18.89 -6.53 7.08
CA LEU A 224 19.16 -7.77 7.82
C LEU A 224 17.87 -8.55 8.08
N VAL A 225 18.04 -9.84 8.32
CA VAL A 225 16.96 -10.78 8.60
C VAL A 225 17.20 -11.43 9.96
N LEU A 226 16.19 -11.47 10.82
CA LEU A 226 16.21 -12.32 12.01
C LEU A 226 15.78 -13.73 11.62
N TYR A 227 16.57 -14.72 12.05
CA TYR A 227 16.28 -16.13 11.76
C TYR A 227 14.90 -16.56 12.30
N PRO A 228 14.12 -17.35 11.53
CA PRO A 228 12.80 -17.77 11.98
C PRO A 228 12.84 -18.63 13.24
N SER A 229 12.05 -18.25 14.25
CA SER A 229 11.91 -18.98 15.53
C SER A 229 10.58 -18.65 16.18
N GLN A 230 10.02 -19.59 16.94
CA GLN A 230 8.83 -19.37 17.77
C GLN A 230 9.13 -18.53 19.02
N GLU A 231 10.41 -18.44 19.43
CA GLU A 231 10.89 -17.65 20.58
C GLU A 231 11.64 -16.38 20.13
N GLY A 232 11.61 -16.08 18.83
CA GLY A 232 12.25 -14.87 18.29
C GLY A 232 11.59 -13.62 18.84
N SER A 233 12.36 -12.55 19.02
CA SER A 233 11.84 -11.26 19.47
C SER A 233 12.66 -10.09 18.91
N LEU A 234 12.02 -8.93 18.77
CA LEU A 234 12.68 -7.71 18.34
C LEU A 234 12.31 -6.56 19.26
N GLN A 235 13.34 -5.91 19.82
CA GLN A 235 13.21 -4.71 20.65
C GLN A 235 14.19 -3.65 20.16
N ILE A 236 13.68 -2.45 19.92
CA ILE A 236 14.48 -1.29 19.49
C ILE A 236 14.11 -0.12 20.39
N THR A 237 15.10 0.45 21.05
CA THR A 237 14.91 1.62 21.92
C THR A 237 15.98 2.65 21.66
N THR A 238 15.59 3.91 21.52
CA THR A 238 16.53 5.02 21.49
C THR A 238 16.19 6.07 22.55
N HIS A 239 17.22 6.75 23.04
CA HIS A 239 17.09 7.75 24.11
C HIS A 239 17.61 9.12 23.68
N ALA A 240 17.27 10.15 24.46
CA ALA A 240 17.84 11.49 24.32
C ALA A 240 17.74 12.09 22.90
N GLY A 241 16.63 11.83 22.20
CA GLY A 241 16.38 12.30 20.84
C GLY A 241 17.05 11.48 19.74
N GLY A 242 17.69 10.35 20.06
CA GLY A 242 18.27 9.44 19.07
C GLY A 242 17.21 8.89 18.12
N GLY A 243 17.47 8.93 16.81
CA GLY A 243 16.57 8.41 15.78
C GLY A 243 16.94 7.02 15.29
N ILE A 244 16.25 6.55 14.25
CA ILE A 244 16.65 5.38 13.47
C ILE A 244 16.69 5.70 11.99
N HIS A 245 17.72 5.21 11.29
CA HIS A 245 17.94 5.45 9.88
C HIS A 245 18.35 4.16 9.15
N GLY A 246 17.71 3.88 8.00
CA GLY A 246 18.10 2.79 7.10
C GLY A 246 18.65 3.30 5.75
N GLY A 247 18.03 4.35 5.22
CA GLY A 247 18.25 4.79 3.84
C GLY A 247 17.53 3.89 2.83
N GLN A 248 18.05 3.83 1.62
CA GLN A 248 17.44 3.07 0.52
C GLN A 248 18.49 2.44 -0.38
N GLN A 249 18.16 1.26 -0.91
CA GLN A 249 18.96 0.55 -1.89
C GLN A 249 18.05 0.02 -3.00
N SER A 250 18.35 0.39 -4.24
CA SER A 250 17.60 -0.07 -5.42
C SER A 250 16.08 0.14 -5.32
N GLY A 251 15.63 1.27 -4.77
CA GLY A 251 14.21 1.62 -4.61
C GLY A 251 13.49 0.92 -3.45
N THR A 252 14.21 0.12 -2.65
CA THR A 252 13.68 -0.50 -1.42
C THR A 252 14.32 0.15 -0.20
N LEU A 253 13.53 0.35 0.85
CA LEU A 253 14.05 0.83 2.12
C LEU A 253 14.91 -0.24 2.78
N ILE A 254 16.04 0.20 3.31
CA ILE A 254 16.89 -0.65 4.15
C ILE A 254 16.22 -0.81 5.52
N GLY A 255 16.33 -2.01 6.10
CA GLY A 255 15.71 -2.26 7.39
C GLY A 255 15.82 -3.68 7.92
N ILE A 256 14.88 -4.04 8.80
CA ILE A 256 14.87 -5.32 9.51
C ILE A 256 13.65 -6.15 9.07
N VAL A 257 13.91 -7.41 8.75
CA VAL A 257 12.87 -8.42 8.51
C VAL A 257 12.97 -9.48 9.59
N MET A 258 11.95 -9.62 10.43
CA MET A 258 11.81 -10.77 11.31
C MET A 258 11.11 -11.88 10.54
N SER A 259 11.79 -13.02 10.36
CA SER A 259 11.29 -14.10 9.51
C SER A 259 10.33 -15.02 10.24
N ASP A 260 9.31 -15.49 9.55
CA ASP A 260 8.48 -16.63 9.95
C ASP A 260 8.51 -17.77 8.93
N SER A 261 9.57 -17.87 8.11
CA SER A 261 9.68 -18.96 7.14
C SER A 261 9.77 -20.32 7.84
N GLY A 262 8.95 -21.26 7.39
CA GLY A 262 8.99 -22.67 7.78
C GLY A 262 9.90 -23.52 6.89
N LEU A 263 10.70 -22.92 5.99
CA LEU A 263 11.67 -23.62 5.14
C LEU A 263 13.12 -23.33 5.57
N PRO A 264 14.06 -24.28 5.40
CA PRO A 264 15.47 -24.10 5.77
C PRO A 264 16.29 -23.24 4.80
N ASP A 265 15.71 -22.87 3.66
CA ASP A 265 16.39 -22.09 2.62
C ASP A 265 16.36 -20.59 2.94
N TRP A 266 17.53 -19.99 3.10
CA TRP A 266 17.67 -18.57 3.41
C TRP A 266 17.02 -17.64 2.38
N ASN A 267 16.85 -18.09 1.12
CA ASN A 267 16.12 -17.32 0.10
C ASN A 267 14.66 -17.06 0.47
N THR A 268 14.11 -17.90 1.35
CA THR A 268 12.72 -17.81 1.80
C THR A 268 12.56 -16.99 3.08
N PHE A 269 13.64 -16.64 3.79
CA PHE A 269 13.49 -15.99 5.10
C PHE A 269 12.86 -14.58 5.01
N ILE A 270 12.95 -13.91 3.86
CA ILE A 270 12.39 -12.55 3.69
C ILE A 270 10.89 -12.58 3.40
N SER A 271 10.40 -13.56 2.64
CA SER A 271 9.06 -13.55 2.04
C SER A 271 8.25 -14.83 2.25
N GLY A 272 8.87 -15.87 2.78
CA GLY A 272 8.24 -17.14 3.08
C GLY A 272 7.55 -17.09 4.43
N HIS A 273 6.36 -17.70 4.50
CA HIS A 273 5.55 -17.80 5.71
C HIS A 273 5.31 -19.26 6.04
N ALA A 274 5.58 -19.68 7.27
CA ALA A 274 5.34 -21.04 7.73
C ALA A 274 3.86 -21.44 7.57
N ILE A 275 3.61 -22.73 7.30
CA ILE A 275 2.24 -23.28 7.18
C ILE A 275 1.41 -22.98 8.43
N THR A 276 2.04 -23.06 9.60
CA THR A 276 1.50 -22.54 10.87
C THR A 276 2.39 -21.39 11.31
N PRO A 277 1.86 -20.15 11.48
CA PRO A 277 2.67 -19.01 11.86
C PRO A 277 3.45 -19.26 13.14
N LEU A 278 4.75 -18.99 13.12
CA LEU A 278 5.65 -19.33 14.24
C LEU A 278 5.29 -18.58 15.53
N HIS A 279 4.76 -17.36 15.41
CA HIS A 279 4.40 -16.49 16.53
C HIS A 279 2.92 -16.58 16.93
N LEU A 280 2.18 -17.61 16.50
CA LEU A 280 0.72 -17.70 16.73
C LEU A 280 0.32 -17.57 18.21
N ASN A 281 1.16 -18.06 19.12
CA ASN A 281 0.92 -18.03 20.56
C ASN A 281 1.93 -17.13 21.29
N ASP A 282 2.59 -16.23 20.57
CA ASP A 282 3.55 -15.30 21.15
C ASP A 282 2.82 -14.16 21.87
N PRO A 283 2.94 -14.05 23.20
CA PRO A 283 2.28 -12.98 23.95
C PRO A 283 3.02 -11.65 23.81
N ASP A 284 4.29 -11.66 23.38
CA ASP A 284 5.16 -10.51 23.41
C ASP A 284 5.20 -9.83 22.03
N PRO A 285 4.75 -8.56 21.92
CA PRO A 285 4.83 -7.85 20.66
C PRO A 285 6.26 -7.46 20.35
N VAL A 286 6.54 -7.27 19.06
CA VAL A 286 7.72 -6.51 18.64
C VAL A 286 7.59 -5.08 19.15
N LYS A 287 8.62 -4.56 19.82
CA LYS A 287 8.60 -3.22 20.43
C LYS A 287 9.61 -2.30 19.77
N MET A 288 9.18 -1.10 19.43
CA MET A 288 10.02 -0.05 18.89
C MET A 288 9.67 1.27 19.56
N GLU A 289 10.59 1.80 20.36
CA GLU A 289 10.46 3.03 21.12
C GLU A 289 11.54 4.01 20.66
N ILE A 290 11.19 4.96 19.80
CA ILE A 290 12.15 5.88 19.18
C ILE A 290 11.99 7.28 19.76
N SER A 291 12.93 7.69 20.61
CA SER A 291 12.93 9.03 21.22
C SER A 291 13.08 10.17 20.20
N GLY A 292 13.72 9.90 19.07
CA GLY A 292 13.89 10.83 17.95
C GLY A 292 12.94 10.55 16.79
N LYS A 293 13.46 10.71 15.57
CA LYS A 293 12.73 10.46 14.31
C LYS A 293 13.04 9.11 13.69
N VAL A 294 12.12 8.60 12.88
CA VAL A 294 12.36 7.51 11.92
C VAL A 294 12.65 8.11 10.55
N ASP A 295 13.76 7.74 9.93
CA ASP A 295 14.18 8.27 8.63
C ASP A 295 14.52 7.14 7.64
N SER A 296 13.68 6.95 6.63
CA SER A 296 13.86 5.99 5.54
C SER A 296 14.22 4.59 6.06
N PHE A 297 13.29 3.95 6.77
CA PHE A 297 13.53 2.66 7.43
C PHE A 297 12.41 1.67 7.11
N GLY A 298 12.76 0.41 6.88
CA GLY A 298 11.82 -0.69 6.69
C GLY A 298 11.73 -1.62 7.90
N LEU A 299 10.52 -1.98 8.30
CA LEU A 299 10.26 -3.00 9.32
C LEU A 299 9.23 -4.00 8.80
N ALA A 300 9.58 -5.28 8.78
CA ALA A 300 8.66 -6.37 8.50
C ALA A 300 8.70 -7.38 9.63
N VAL A 301 7.54 -7.66 10.22
CA VAL A 301 7.39 -8.55 11.37
C VAL A 301 6.22 -9.51 11.16
N PRO A 302 6.33 -10.76 11.62
CA PRO A 302 5.30 -11.79 11.40
C PRO A 302 4.28 -11.87 12.54
N THR A 303 4.27 -10.87 13.42
CA THR A 303 3.42 -10.80 14.61
C THR A 303 3.01 -9.35 14.90
N VAL A 304 2.32 -9.14 16.01
CA VAL A 304 1.90 -7.83 16.50
C VAL A 304 3.10 -6.93 16.80
N ALA A 305 2.95 -5.63 16.54
CA ALA A 305 3.97 -4.64 16.85
C ALA A 305 3.39 -3.46 17.64
N GLN A 306 4.22 -2.92 18.54
CA GLN A 306 4.00 -1.66 19.24
C GLN A 306 5.13 -0.72 18.86
N VAL A 307 4.80 0.30 18.06
CA VAL A 307 5.77 1.27 17.55
C VAL A 307 5.37 2.66 18.05
N HIS A 308 6.24 3.30 18.84
CA HIS A 308 6.09 4.69 19.24
C HIS A 308 7.31 5.49 18.76
N VAL A 309 7.05 6.55 18.01
CA VAL A 309 8.05 7.52 17.53
C VAL A 309 7.70 8.88 18.10
N HIS A 310 8.54 9.43 18.98
CA HIS A 310 8.31 10.74 19.60
C HIS A 310 8.56 11.91 18.64
N GLY A 311 9.29 11.69 17.55
CA GLY A 311 9.53 12.64 16.48
C GLY A 311 8.66 12.40 15.23
N ASP A 312 9.20 12.81 14.08
CA ASP A 312 8.59 12.55 12.78
C ASP A 312 8.93 11.14 12.26
N ALA A 313 8.05 10.58 11.42
CA ALA A 313 8.32 9.39 10.63
C ALA A 313 8.36 9.76 9.15
N TYR A 314 9.54 9.66 8.55
CA TYR A 314 9.77 9.95 7.13
C TYR A 314 10.10 8.67 6.37
N ASN A 315 9.32 8.35 5.34
CA ASN A 315 9.46 7.12 4.55
C ASN A 315 9.63 5.87 5.44
N PHE A 316 8.74 5.68 6.41
CA PHE A 316 8.73 4.49 7.23
C PHE A 316 7.91 3.40 6.53
N ARG A 317 8.52 2.27 6.17
CA ARG A 317 7.73 1.11 5.70
C ARG A 317 7.49 0.17 6.86
N PHE A 318 6.23 -0.15 7.09
CA PHE A 318 5.83 -1.13 8.09
C PHE A 318 4.99 -2.25 7.47
N GLN A 319 5.30 -3.49 7.84
CA GLN A 319 4.58 -4.68 7.45
C GLN A 319 4.44 -5.61 8.67
N GLY A 320 3.23 -5.72 9.22
CA GLY A 320 2.93 -6.57 10.37
C GLY A 320 1.90 -7.66 10.07
N GLN A 321 1.70 -8.56 11.03
CA GLN A 321 0.64 -9.57 11.01
C GLN A 321 -0.03 -9.67 12.37
N ASN A 322 -1.35 -9.63 12.40
CA ASN A 322 -2.13 -9.94 13.58
C ASN A 322 -2.52 -11.42 13.53
N LEU A 323 -2.19 -12.18 14.58
CA LEU A 323 -2.41 -13.63 14.62
C LEU A 323 -3.60 -14.04 15.50
N SER A 324 -4.43 -13.09 15.94
CA SER A 324 -5.67 -13.37 16.68
C SER A 324 -6.70 -12.23 16.54
N ALA A 325 -7.97 -12.50 16.82
CA ALA A 325 -9.02 -11.47 16.78
C ALA A 325 -8.88 -10.38 17.86
N SER A 326 -8.12 -10.64 18.93
CA SER A 326 -7.80 -9.66 19.97
C SER A 326 -6.46 -8.95 19.74
N ALA A 327 -5.73 -9.32 18.69
CA ALA A 327 -4.45 -8.72 18.37
C ALA A 327 -4.60 -7.23 18.02
N VAL A 328 -3.70 -6.41 18.55
CA VAL A 328 -3.60 -4.99 18.25
C VAL A 328 -2.18 -4.70 17.81
N THR A 329 -2.02 -4.29 16.57
CA THR A 329 -0.80 -3.65 16.09
C THR A 329 -1.00 -2.15 16.18
N ASP A 330 -0.09 -1.48 16.88
CA ASP A 330 -0.22 -0.07 17.26
C ASP A 330 0.99 0.72 16.75
N LEU A 331 0.73 1.78 16.01
CA LEU A 331 1.75 2.67 15.46
C LEU A 331 1.39 4.11 15.83
N VAL A 332 2.15 4.68 16.76
CA VAL A 332 1.99 6.05 17.25
C VAL A 332 3.19 6.87 16.83
N VAL A 333 2.94 7.98 16.14
CA VAL A 333 3.96 8.98 15.79
C VAL A 333 3.50 10.31 16.37
N ASP A 334 4.22 10.85 17.34
CA ASP A 334 3.82 12.11 17.98
C ASP A 334 3.92 13.29 17.01
N GLY A 335 4.86 13.23 16.06
CA GLY A 335 5.01 14.18 14.97
C GLY A 335 4.21 13.80 13.72
N ALA A 336 4.81 14.06 12.55
CA ALA A 336 4.18 13.82 11.27
C ALA A 336 4.66 12.51 10.61
N ILE A 337 3.73 11.82 9.94
CA ILE A 337 4.04 10.77 8.98
C ILE A 337 4.12 11.39 7.60
N ARG A 338 5.27 11.29 6.94
CA ARG A 338 5.49 11.82 5.60
C ARG A 338 6.11 10.79 4.67
N TYR A 339 5.52 10.63 3.49
CA TYR A 339 6.13 9.91 2.39
C TYR A 339 6.55 10.89 1.31
N ARG A 340 7.85 10.98 1.08
CA ARG A 340 8.41 11.67 -0.08
C ARG A 340 8.20 10.73 -1.27
N GLY A 341 7.05 10.91 -1.93
CA GLY A 341 6.66 10.08 -3.05
C GLY A 341 7.58 10.24 -4.27
N GLY A 342 7.15 9.69 -5.39
CA GLY A 342 7.90 9.80 -6.64
C GLY A 342 7.81 11.16 -7.35
N LEU A 343 7.06 12.13 -6.86
CA LEU A 343 6.80 13.38 -7.59
C LEU A 343 7.67 14.53 -7.07
N THR A 344 8.38 15.18 -7.98
CA THR A 344 9.11 16.42 -7.71
C THR A 344 8.50 17.53 -8.55
N SER A 345 8.22 18.69 -7.96
CA SER A 345 7.68 19.84 -8.69
C SER A 345 8.50 21.10 -8.48
N VAL A 346 8.66 21.88 -9.55
CA VAL A 346 9.24 23.23 -9.52
C VAL A 346 8.30 24.21 -10.22
N THR A 347 8.29 25.47 -9.79
CA THR A 347 7.57 26.52 -10.53
C THR A 347 8.35 26.86 -11.80
N LEU A 348 7.63 26.96 -12.94
CA LEU A 348 8.16 27.49 -14.19
C LEU A 348 7.72 28.94 -14.35
N ASP A 349 8.69 29.85 -14.36
CA ASP A 349 8.44 31.25 -14.72
C ASP A 349 8.31 31.42 -16.25
N ASP A 350 9.06 30.62 -17.01
CA ASP A 350 9.02 30.55 -18.48
C ASP A 350 8.57 29.15 -18.94
N LEU A 351 7.46 29.04 -19.68
CA LEU A 351 6.96 27.76 -20.20
C LEU A 351 7.99 27.01 -21.04
N LEU A 352 8.25 25.73 -20.77
CA LEU A 352 9.04 24.90 -21.70
C LEU A 352 8.29 24.70 -23.03
N PRO A 353 9.02 24.51 -24.15
CA PRO A 353 8.41 24.16 -25.42
C PRO A 353 7.57 22.88 -25.32
N ALA A 354 6.40 22.86 -25.98
CA ALA A 354 5.41 21.78 -25.86
C ALA A 354 5.97 20.37 -26.18
N VAL A 355 7.04 20.28 -26.98
CA VAL A 355 7.76 19.04 -27.29
C VAL A 355 8.23 18.30 -26.02
N VAL A 356 8.58 19.02 -24.96
CA VAL A 356 9.12 18.44 -23.72
C VAL A 356 8.05 17.63 -22.97
N TYR A 357 6.78 18.00 -23.16
CA TYR A 357 5.64 17.39 -22.48
C TYR A 357 4.91 16.35 -23.31
N SER A 358 5.22 16.23 -24.61
CA SER A 358 4.45 15.42 -25.54
C SER A 358 5.25 14.20 -26.01
N PRO A 359 4.90 12.98 -25.55
CA PRO A 359 5.52 11.75 -26.05
C PRO A 359 5.33 11.55 -27.56
N ALA A 360 4.33 12.19 -28.17
CA ALA A 360 4.09 12.11 -29.61
C ALA A 360 4.99 13.04 -30.44
N LEU A 361 5.52 14.10 -29.83
CA LEU A 361 6.38 15.09 -30.49
C LEU A 361 7.85 14.96 -30.09
N SER A 362 8.13 14.35 -28.94
CA SER A 362 9.47 14.17 -28.40
C SER A 362 10.21 13.00 -29.05
N ALA A 363 11.48 13.19 -29.38
CA ALA A 363 12.37 12.08 -29.75
C ALA A 363 12.74 11.20 -28.53
N ASP A 364 12.39 11.63 -27.31
CA ASP A 364 12.63 10.94 -26.04
C ASP A 364 11.29 10.68 -25.30
N PRO A 365 10.38 9.87 -25.88
CA PRO A 365 9.02 9.70 -25.37
C PRO A 365 8.96 9.07 -23.96
N GLY A 366 10.00 8.33 -23.55
CA GLY A 366 10.13 7.81 -22.19
C GLY A 366 10.25 8.91 -21.14
N ILE A 367 11.00 9.98 -21.45
CA ILE A 367 11.22 11.12 -20.55
C ILE A 367 10.00 12.03 -20.54
N ALA A 368 9.42 12.30 -21.71
CA ALA A 368 8.20 13.10 -21.81
C ALA A 368 7.04 12.49 -21.00
N ARG A 369 6.95 11.15 -20.90
CA ARG A 369 5.97 10.45 -20.04
C ARG A 369 6.18 10.68 -18.55
N LYS A 370 7.39 11.07 -18.12
CA LYS A 370 7.72 11.37 -16.72
C LYS A 370 7.52 12.84 -16.37
N LEU A 371 7.22 13.72 -17.32
CA LEU A 371 7.01 15.14 -17.09
C LEU A 371 5.55 15.55 -17.24
N ARG A 372 5.12 16.53 -16.45
CA ARG A 372 3.83 17.18 -16.60
C ARG A 372 3.90 18.64 -16.19
N TYR A 373 3.24 19.49 -16.96
CA TYR A 373 3.06 20.90 -16.62
C TYR A 373 1.59 21.16 -16.28
N ASP A 374 1.36 21.81 -15.14
CA ASP A 374 0.04 22.29 -14.75
C ASP A 374 -0.06 23.80 -15.02
N PRO A 375 -0.86 24.22 -16.02
CA PRO A 375 -1.01 25.63 -16.37
C PRO A 375 -1.78 26.43 -15.31
N ALA A 376 -2.57 25.79 -14.44
CA ALA A 376 -3.31 26.49 -13.39
C ALA A 376 -2.39 26.92 -12.24
N THR A 377 -1.40 26.09 -11.91
CA THR A 377 -0.46 26.34 -10.80
C THR A 377 0.92 26.81 -11.26
N GLY A 378 1.22 26.73 -12.55
CA GLY A 378 2.53 27.05 -13.11
C GLY A 378 3.62 26.04 -12.75
N LYS A 379 3.26 24.83 -12.29
CA LYS A 379 4.22 23.83 -11.80
C LYS A 379 4.61 22.82 -12.88
N LEU A 380 5.92 22.61 -13.02
CA LEU A 380 6.52 21.48 -13.74
C LEU A 380 6.79 20.35 -12.77
N SER A 381 6.29 19.15 -13.07
CA SER A 381 6.49 17.97 -12.24
C SER A 381 7.21 16.86 -12.99
N PHE A 382 8.12 16.17 -12.30
CA PHE A 382 8.83 14.98 -12.78
C PHE A 382 8.55 13.79 -11.86
N TYR A 383 8.42 12.59 -12.45
CA TYR A 383 8.21 11.36 -11.69
C TYR A 383 9.43 10.44 -11.67
N GLY A 384 9.78 10.04 -10.44
CA GLY A 384 10.92 9.22 -10.09
C GLY A 384 12.18 10.06 -9.89
N GLN A 385 13.28 9.37 -9.64
CA GLN A 385 14.59 9.99 -9.56
C GLN A 385 15.09 10.28 -10.97
N MET A 386 15.31 11.55 -11.29
CA MET A 386 15.85 11.93 -12.60
C MET A 386 17.30 11.47 -12.68
N THR A 387 17.61 10.65 -13.68
CA THR A 387 18.98 10.23 -13.96
C THR A 387 19.76 11.36 -14.63
N GLU A 388 21.09 11.31 -14.55
CA GLU A 388 21.96 12.27 -15.22
C GLU A 388 21.78 12.26 -16.75
N GLY A 389 21.45 11.10 -17.33
CA GLY A 389 21.09 10.96 -18.74
C GLY A 389 19.77 11.68 -19.09
N GLU A 390 18.74 11.51 -18.26
CA GLU A 390 17.45 12.20 -18.44
C GLU A 390 17.60 13.72 -18.29
N ARG A 391 18.39 14.19 -17.31
CA ARG A 391 18.73 15.60 -17.15
C ARG A 391 19.39 16.17 -18.40
N THR A 392 20.35 15.44 -18.97
CA THR A 392 21.08 15.87 -20.16
C THR A 392 20.16 15.95 -21.38
N ALA A 393 19.25 14.99 -21.54
CA ALA A 393 18.24 15.00 -22.60
C ALA A 393 17.24 16.14 -22.43
N LEU A 394 16.78 16.42 -21.20
CA LEU A 394 15.86 17.54 -20.93
C LEU A 394 16.51 18.91 -21.16
N LEU A 395 17.81 19.04 -20.89
CA LEU A 395 18.55 20.28 -21.18
C LEU A 395 18.79 20.51 -22.68
N ASN A 396 18.65 19.46 -23.50
CA ASN A 396 18.84 19.51 -24.96
C ASN A 396 17.69 18.76 -25.67
N PRO A 397 16.43 19.22 -25.51
CA PRO A 397 15.27 18.47 -25.98
C PRO A 397 15.24 18.40 -27.50
N ARG A 398 14.76 17.26 -28.02
CA ARG A 398 14.68 16.96 -29.45
C ARG A 398 13.23 16.78 -29.88
N ALA A 399 12.83 17.48 -30.94
CA ALA A 399 11.52 17.36 -31.56
C ALA A 399 11.60 16.46 -32.79
N LEU A 400 10.64 15.54 -32.91
CA LEU A 400 10.43 14.76 -34.11
C LEU A 400 10.00 15.67 -35.28
N LEU A 401 10.50 15.39 -36.47
CA LEU A 401 10.16 16.15 -37.67
C LEU A 401 8.84 15.66 -38.29
N PHE A 402 7.98 16.61 -38.63
CA PHE A 402 6.73 16.40 -39.36
C PHE A 402 6.60 17.42 -40.49
N ASP A 403 5.93 17.05 -41.57
CA ASP A 403 5.56 18.01 -42.61
C ASP A 403 4.36 18.88 -42.18
N SER A 404 3.96 19.80 -43.05
CA SER A 404 2.81 20.70 -42.80
C SER A 404 1.46 19.98 -42.67
N HIS A 405 1.38 18.70 -43.03
CA HIS A 405 0.19 17.86 -42.97
C HIS A 405 0.26 16.82 -41.82
N GLY A 406 1.33 16.83 -41.02
CA GLY A 406 1.53 15.91 -39.89
C GLY A 406 2.13 14.55 -40.27
N ALA A 407 2.65 14.38 -41.49
CA ALA A 407 3.37 13.16 -41.88
C ALA A 407 4.80 13.16 -41.31
N PRO A 408 5.29 12.03 -40.78
CA PRO A 408 6.63 11.94 -40.22
C PRO A 408 7.70 12.08 -41.30
N LEU A 409 8.74 12.86 -41.00
CA LEU A 409 9.89 13.10 -41.88
C LEU A 409 11.14 12.36 -41.38
N ASP A 410 12.00 11.91 -42.29
CA ASP A 410 13.33 11.42 -41.96
C ASP A 410 14.32 12.56 -41.68
N ALA A 411 15.60 12.22 -41.42
CA ALA A 411 16.65 13.21 -41.14
C ALA A 411 16.96 14.14 -42.33
N ASP A 412 16.61 13.75 -43.55
CA ASP A 412 16.80 14.50 -44.79
C ASP A 412 15.53 15.28 -45.19
N HIS A 413 14.56 15.41 -44.27
CA HIS A 413 13.28 16.08 -44.44
C HIS A 413 12.40 15.47 -45.56
N GLN A 414 12.54 14.17 -45.82
CA GLN A 414 11.66 13.44 -46.74
C GLN A 414 10.58 12.69 -45.98
N VAL A 415 9.39 12.56 -46.58
CA VAL A 415 8.28 11.81 -45.97
C VAL A 415 8.64 10.34 -45.87
N ILE A 416 8.46 9.76 -44.68
CA ILE A 416 8.71 8.32 -44.45
C ILE A 416 7.58 7.51 -45.10
N ASP A 417 7.86 6.92 -46.26
CA ASP A 417 6.91 6.14 -47.06
C ASP A 417 7.18 4.62 -47.03
N ARG A 418 8.23 4.18 -46.33
CA ARG A 418 8.71 2.78 -46.29
C ARG A 418 9.03 2.30 -44.88
N PRO A 419 8.77 1.01 -44.57
CA PRO A 419 9.16 0.42 -43.29
C PRO A 419 10.69 0.39 -43.12
N GLY A 420 11.19 0.77 -41.95
CA GLY A 420 12.61 0.67 -41.57
C GLY A 420 13.45 1.94 -41.67
N VAL A 421 12.85 3.08 -42.06
CA VAL A 421 13.50 4.40 -42.01
C VAL A 421 13.19 5.07 -40.66
N GLU A 422 14.24 5.54 -39.99
CA GLU A 422 14.09 6.27 -38.72
C GLU A 422 13.60 7.69 -38.93
N GLN A 423 12.74 8.17 -38.02
CA GLN A 423 12.24 9.54 -38.05
C GLN A 423 13.33 10.54 -37.66
N GLY A 424 13.45 11.62 -38.44
CA GLY A 424 14.37 12.71 -38.18
C GLY A 424 13.94 13.56 -36.98
N TRP A 425 14.88 14.31 -36.43
CA TRP A 425 14.66 15.16 -35.27
C TRP A 425 15.51 16.43 -35.32
N VAL A 426 15.10 17.45 -34.55
CA VAL A 426 15.80 18.72 -34.42
C VAL A 426 15.90 19.14 -32.95
N TYR A 427 17.00 19.81 -32.58
CA TYR A 427 17.15 20.40 -31.25
C TYR A 427 16.22 21.60 -31.06
N VAL A 428 15.56 21.65 -29.91
CA VAL A 428 14.75 22.79 -29.51
C VAL A 428 15.52 23.63 -28.48
N PRO A 429 15.83 24.91 -28.78
CA PRO A 429 16.58 25.75 -27.87
C PRO A 429 15.76 26.07 -26.61
N LEU A 430 16.44 26.08 -25.46
CA LEU A 430 15.87 26.47 -24.16
C LEU A 430 16.52 27.76 -23.65
N THR A 431 15.73 28.59 -22.97
CA THR A 431 16.22 29.77 -22.25
C THR A 431 17.03 29.38 -21.01
N ASP A 432 17.78 30.32 -20.44
CA ASP A 432 18.56 30.04 -19.22
C ASP A 432 17.67 29.78 -18.00
N GLY A 433 16.52 30.45 -17.90
CA GLY A 433 15.50 30.21 -16.86
C GLY A 433 14.93 28.78 -16.93
N GLN A 434 14.59 28.32 -18.13
CA GLN A 434 14.13 26.95 -18.38
C GLN A 434 15.20 25.90 -18.00
N LYS A 435 16.46 26.14 -18.38
CA LYS A 435 17.58 25.26 -18.00
C LYS A 435 17.80 25.25 -16.50
N ALA A 436 17.65 26.38 -15.82
CA ALA A 436 17.73 26.47 -14.37
C ALA A 436 16.61 25.66 -13.69
N ALA A 437 15.37 25.77 -14.18
CA ALA A 437 14.25 24.97 -13.69
C ALA A 437 14.49 23.46 -13.84
N ILE A 438 15.03 23.00 -14.98
CA ILE A 438 15.38 21.59 -15.19
C ILE A 438 16.49 21.14 -14.24
N ARG A 439 17.54 21.95 -14.03
CA ARG A 439 18.60 21.61 -13.06
C ARG A 439 18.08 21.55 -11.63
N LYS A 440 17.15 22.46 -11.27
CA LYS A 440 16.47 22.45 -9.98
C LYS A 440 15.63 21.18 -9.83
N LEU A 441 14.81 20.87 -10.84
CA LEU A 441 13.99 19.66 -10.87
C LEU A 441 14.84 18.39 -10.76
N TYR A 442 16.00 18.32 -11.44
CA TYR A 442 16.94 17.23 -11.26
C TYR A 442 17.43 17.12 -9.82
N THR A 443 17.92 18.23 -9.25
CA THR A 443 18.47 18.27 -7.88
C THR A 443 17.42 17.82 -6.87
N ASP A 444 16.21 18.39 -6.98
CA ASP A 444 15.07 18.09 -6.11
C ASP A 444 14.48 16.70 -6.37
N SER A 445 14.73 16.07 -7.52
CA SER A 445 14.29 14.68 -7.78
C SER A 445 15.27 13.63 -7.30
N GLN A 446 16.48 14.00 -6.87
CA GLN A 446 17.42 13.03 -6.29
C GLN A 446 16.84 12.44 -5.01
N ASP A 447 16.02 13.24 -4.33
CA ASP A 447 15.07 12.74 -3.37
C ASP A 447 13.65 12.50 -3.97
N ALA A 448 13.46 11.72 -5.07
CA ALA A 448 12.18 11.04 -5.43
C ALA A 448 12.27 9.53 -5.84
N ALA A 449 12.52 8.58 -4.93
CA ALA A 449 12.94 7.21 -5.29
C ALA A 449 12.11 6.07 -4.64
N LEU A 450 11.06 6.40 -3.87
CA LEU A 450 10.39 5.47 -2.94
C LEU A 450 8.87 5.37 -3.18
N ALA A 451 8.46 5.18 -4.42
CA ALA A 451 7.03 5.24 -4.81
C ALA A 451 6.12 4.15 -4.19
N ASP A 452 6.68 3.11 -3.55
CA ASP A 452 5.92 1.94 -3.05
C ASP A 452 6.11 1.67 -1.55
N GLN A 453 6.40 2.70 -0.75
CA GLN A 453 6.49 2.54 0.71
C GLN A 453 5.14 2.81 1.37
N GLY A 454 4.87 2.20 2.52
CA GLY A 454 3.60 2.34 3.21
C GLY A 454 3.53 1.54 4.50
N LEU A 455 2.38 1.64 5.17
CA LEU A 455 2.07 0.91 6.39
C LEU A 455 1.06 -0.19 6.07
N SER A 456 1.35 -1.42 6.49
CA SER A 456 0.45 -2.54 6.22
C SER A 456 0.39 -3.57 7.33
N VAL A 457 -0.80 -4.10 7.58
CA VAL A 457 -1.04 -5.24 8.47
C VAL A 457 -1.90 -6.28 7.74
N ALA A 458 -1.69 -7.56 8.02
CA ALA A 458 -2.58 -8.64 7.61
C ALA A 458 -3.14 -9.40 8.81
N GLY A 459 -4.18 -10.21 8.59
CA GLY A 459 -4.84 -10.99 9.64
C GLY A 459 -5.95 -10.22 10.36
N PRO A 460 -6.61 -10.82 11.37
CA PRO A 460 -7.73 -10.24 12.12
C PRO A 460 -7.32 -9.16 13.14
N GLY A 461 -8.25 -8.70 13.98
CA GLY A 461 -7.96 -7.78 15.09
C GLY A 461 -8.00 -6.30 14.72
N LEU A 462 -7.08 -5.50 15.26
CA LEU A 462 -6.99 -4.05 15.05
C LEU A 462 -5.61 -3.66 14.52
N PHE A 463 -5.59 -2.77 13.54
CA PHE A 463 -4.43 -1.99 13.16
C PHE A 463 -4.73 -0.52 13.46
N HIS A 464 -4.02 0.06 14.41
CA HIS A 464 -4.19 1.44 14.85
C HIS A 464 -2.98 2.30 14.41
N VAL A 465 -3.26 3.46 13.84
CA VAL A 465 -2.26 4.45 13.40
C VAL A 465 -2.63 5.82 13.96
N GLN A 466 -1.72 6.44 14.71
CA GLN A 466 -1.89 7.78 15.23
C GLN A 466 -0.76 8.70 14.75
N ALA A 467 -1.11 9.92 14.34
CA ALA A 467 -0.12 10.94 13.99
C ALA A 467 -0.63 12.38 14.25
N GLN A 468 0.27 13.34 14.41
CA GLN A 468 -0.12 14.75 14.39
C GLN A 468 -0.60 15.17 13.00
N LYS A 469 0.19 14.84 11.96
CA LYS A 469 -0.11 15.17 10.56
C LYS A 469 0.29 14.02 9.66
N VAL A 470 -0.46 13.79 8.58
CA VAL A 470 -0.13 12.76 7.60
C VAL A 470 -0.10 13.32 6.20
N ASP A 471 1.05 13.17 5.54
CA ASP A 471 1.20 13.37 4.10
C ASP A 471 1.65 12.06 3.46
N LEU A 472 0.72 11.39 2.79
CA LEU A 472 0.98 10.12 2.13
C LEU A 472 1.57 10.28 0.74
N GLY A 473 1.66 11.50 0.18
CA GLY A 473 2.29 11.76 -1.11
C GLY A 473 1.89 10.76 -2.20
N ILE A 474 2.91 10.22 -2.90
CA ILE A 474 2.79 9.05 -3.79
C ILE A 474 3.43 7.86 -3.08
N SER A 475 2.60 6.95 -2.59
CA SER A 475 3.03 5.85 -1.74
C SER A 475 2.07 4.66 -1.87
N SER A 476 2.44 3.53 -1.27
CA SER A 476 1.51 2.40 -1.04
C SER A 476 0.45 2.72 0.02
N GLY A 477 0.63 3.81 0.77
CA GLY A 477 -0.34 4.34 1.72
C GLY A 477 -0.47 3.50 2.99
N ILE A 478 -1.67 3.47 3.56
CA ILE A 478 -1.98 2.72 4.77
C ILE A 478 -2.98 1.63 4.41
N SER A 479 -2.70 0.37 4.73
CA SER A 479 -3.59 -0.72 4.33
C SER A 479 -3.70 -1.89 5.29
N VAL A 480 -4.87 -2.51 5.30
CA VAL A 480 -5.03 -3.89 5.78
C VAL A 480 -5.08 -4.80 4.57
N ARG A 481 -4.21 -5.81 4.53
CA ARG A 481 -4.09 -6.75 3.41
C ARG A 481 -4.95 -7.99 3.61
N GLY A 482 -5.52 -8.47 2.52
CA GLY A 482 -6.25 -9.74 2.49
C GLY A 482 -5.34 -10.97 2.62
N PRO A 483 -5.93 -12.17 2.74
CA PRO A 483 -5.22 -13.43 3.02
C PRO A 483 -4.24 -13.87 1.92
N ASN A 484 -4.31 -13.31 0.70
CA ASN A 484 -3.30 -13.56 -0.34
C ASN A 484 -1.88 -13.14 0.08
N PHE A 485 -1.77 -12.27 1.08
CA PHE A 485 -0.48 -11.87 1.63
C PHE A 485 0.22 -13.03 2.36
N ASN A 486 -0.50 -13.72 3.24
CA ASN A 486 -0.05 -14.93 3.91
C ASN A 486 -1.24 -15.90 4.02
N PRO A 487 -1.32 -16.94 3.17
CA PRO A 487 -2.43 -17.88 3.17
C PRO A 487 -2.66 -18.58 4.51
N ALA A 488 -1.63 -18.72 5.35
CA ALA A 488 -1.76 -19.32 6.68
C ALA A 488 -2.73 -18.52 7.59
N LEU A 489 -2.94 -17.23 7.33
CA LEU A 489 -3.84 -16.38 8.12
C LEU A 489 -5.32 -16.75 7.95
N GLU A 490 -5.72 -17.29 6.80
CA GLU A 490 -7.11 -17.76 6.60
C GLU A 490 -7.44 -18.92 7.55
N GLY A 491 -6.45 -19.75 7.90
CA GLY A 491 -6.60 -20.83 8.89
C GLY A 491 -6.79 -20.33 10.33
N ILE A 492 -6.38 -19.09 10.63
CA ILE A 492 -6.62 -18.44 11.93
C ILE A 492 -7.99 -17.78 11.95
N SER A 493 -8.27 -16.95 10.94
CA SER A 493 -9.52 -16.22 10.83
C SER A 493 -9.73 -15.77 9.39
N PRO A 494 -10.96 -15.91 8.84
CA PRO A 494 -11.28 -15.33 7.55
C PRO A 494 -11.42 -13.80 7.62
N LEU A 495 -11.60 -13.22 8.81
CA LEU A 495 -11.77 -11.78 8.99
C LEU A 495 -10.45 -11.02 8.86
N GLY A 496 -10.49 -9.87 8.18
CA GLY A 496 -9.42 -8.89 8.21
C GLY A 496 -9.50 -7.97 9.44
N ALA A 497 -8.37 -7.36 9.78
CA ALA A 497 -8.29 -6.38 10.85
C ALA A 497 -9.16 -5.15 10.54
N ASN A 498 -9.70 -4.52 11.58
CA ASN A 498 -10.19 -3.16 11.48
C ASN A 498 -9.01 -2.19 11.43
N LEU A 499 -9.12 -1.15 10.61
CA LEU A 499 -8.14 -0.07 10.52
C LEU A 499 -8.68 1.16 11.25
N SER A 500 -7.98 1.63 12.28
CA SER A 500 -8.29 2.88 12.98
C SER A 500 -7.17 3.88 12.74
N ILE A 501 -7.50 5.08 12.30
CA ILE A 501 -6.53 6.13 12.02
C ILE A 501 -6.99 7.43 12.68
N ASP A 502 -6.14 7.97 13.56
CA ASP A 502 -6.38 9.21 14.28
C ASP A 502 -5.30 10.24 13.94
N ILE A 503 -5.71 11.33 13.29
CA ILE A 503 -4.82 12.40 12.84
C ILE A 503 -5.25 13.70 13.51
N ALA A 504 -4.35 14.32 14.29
CA ALA A 504 -4.70 15.53 15.03
C ALA A 504 -4.94 16.75 14.13
N GLU A 505 -4.20 16.87 13.03
CA GLU A 505 -4.25 17.98 12.10
C GLU A 505 -4.83 17.55 10.74
N SER A 506 -4.03 17.57 9.67
CA SER A 506 -4.47 17.37 8.29
C SER A 506 -3.98 16.04 7.70
N LEU A 507 -4.81 15.49 6.81
CA LEU A 507 -4.47 14.37 5.94
C LEU A 507 -4.38 14.86 4.49
N VAL A 508 -3.22 14.66 3.86
CA VAL A 508 -3.01 14.91 2.44
C VAL A 508 -2.60 13.62 1.74
N MET A 509 -3.31 13.30 0.67
CA MET A 509 -3.04 12.20 -0.24
C MET A 509 -2.80 12.80 -1.62
N THR A 510 -1.69 12.46 -2.30
CA THR A 510 -1.49 12.89 -3.70
C THR A 510 -1.94 11.79 -4.65
N THR A 511 -1.27 10.64 -4.58
CA THR A 511 -1.58 9.42 -5.35
C THR A 511 -1.31 8.20 -4.49
N THR A 512 -2.23 7.90 -3.58
CA THR A 512 -2.07 6.82 -2.60
C THR A 512 -3.42 6.25 -2.19
N LYS A 513 -3.42 5.33 -1.22
CA LYS A 513 -4.63 4.70 -0.68
C LYS A 513 -4.62 4.62 0.84
N ILE A 514 -5.82 4.70 1.42
CA ILE A 514 -6.12 4.17 2.73
C ILE A 514 -7.13 3.04 2.49
N ALA A 515 -6.69 1.80 2.59
CA ALA A 515 -7.46 0.66 2.09
C ALA A 515 -7.62 -0.46 3.10
N ASN A 516 -8.80 -1.07 3.16
CA ASN A 516 -9.00 -2.33 3.84
C ASN A 516 -9.39 -3.40 2.83
N GLU A 517 -8.45 -4.30 2.56
CA GLU A 517 -8.60 -5.40 1.62
C GLU A 517 -8.95 -6.72 2.33
N GLY A 518 -9.03 -6.70 3.65
CA GLY A 518 -9.43 -7.84 4.46
C GLY A 518 -10.96 -8.04 4.45
N TYR A 519 -11.39 -9.30 4.48
CA TYR A 519 -12.81 -9.64 4.49
C TYR A 519 -13.49 -9.07 5.74
N ARG A 520 -14.52 -8.25 5.54
CA ARG A 520 -15.28 -7.51 6.57
C ARG A 520 -14.47 -6.56 7.47
N GLY A 521 -13.19 -6.30 7.15
CA GLY A 521 -12.37 -5.33 7.87
C GLY A 521 -12.83 -3.91 7.60
N GLY A 522 -13.16 -3.15 8.66
CA GLY A 522 -13.61 -1.76 8.55
C GLY A 522 -12.48 -0.74 8.52
N ILE A 523 -12.83 0.52 8.24
CA ILE A 523 -11.95 1.69 8.41
C ILE A 523 -12.69 2.72 9.26
N SER A 524 -12.03 3.20 10.30
CA SER A 524 -12.41 4.43 11.01
C SER A 524 -11.27 5.43 10.86
N LEU A 525 -11.55 6.58 10.26
CA LEU A 525 -10.61 7.66 10.03
C LEU A 525 -11.14 8.94 10.66
N ARG A 526 -10.37 9.50 11.60
CA ARG A 526 -10.65 10.79 12.23
C ARG A 526 -9.50 11.75 11.97
N VAL A 527 -9.81 12.95 11.49
CA VAL A 527 -8.86 14.00 11.16
C VAL A 527 -9.32 15.31 11.80
N GLY A 528 -8.49 15.95 12.63
CA GLY A 528 -8.91 17.14 13.38
C GLY A 528 -9.10 18.39 12.52
N GLU A 529 -8.49 18.44 11.33
CA GLU A 529 -8.69 19.51 10.36
C GLU A 529 -9.30 18.99 9.05
N SER A 530 -8.64 19.21 7.91
CA SER A 530 -9.15 18.88 6.57
C SER A 530 -8.55 17.59 6.02
N ILE A 531 -9.33 16.92 5.17
CA ILE A 531 -8.91 15.75 4.39
C ILE A 531 -8.85 16.12 2.91
N ASP A 532 -7.70 15.86 2.30
CA ASP A 532 -7.52 15.83 0.85
C ASP A 532 -7.19 14.39 0.42
N VAL A 533 -8.11 13.78 -0.35
CA VAL A 533 -8.03 12.37 -0.79
C VAL A 533 -7.21 12.18 -2.08
N GLY A 534 -6.76 13.29 -2.68
CA GLY A 534 -5.86 13.28 -3.83
C GLY A 534 -6.51 12.99 -5.17
N ASP A 535 -5.68 12.70 -6.16
CA ASP A 535 -6.10 12.45 -7.55
C ASP A 535 -6.02 10.94 -7.88
N GLN A 536 -7.01 10.44 -8.63
CA GLN A 536 -6.99 9.08 -9.18
C GLN A 536 -5.98 8.94 -10.32
N LEU A 537 -5.71 10.03 -11.05
CA LEU A 537 -4.97 10.04 -12.31
C LEU A 537 -3.83 11.06 -12.30
N SER A 538 -2.97 10.98 -11.28
CA SER A 538 -1.59 11.38 -11.57
C SER A 538 -1.09 10.44 -12.67
N SER A 539 -0.44 10.97 -13.69
CA SER A 539 0.23 10.19 -14.75
C SER A 539 1.43 9.36 -14.22
N PHE A 540 1.47 9.18 -12.91
CA PHE A 540 2.61 8.93 -12.04
C PHE A 540 2.19 7.89 -10.99
N GLY A 541 1.76 6.73 -11.49
CA GLY A 541 1.27 5.57 -10.72
C GLY A 541 0.58 4.58 -11.65
N SER A 542 0.39 3.33 -11.21
CA SER A 542 -0.43 2.38 -11.98
C SER A 542 -1.87 2.90 -12.06
N PRO A 543 -2.38 3.24 -13.27
CA PRO A 543 -3.75 3.73 -13.42
C PRO A 543 -4.79 2.63 -13.13
N ALA A 544 -4.34 1.37 -13.05
CA ALA A 544 -5.20 0.23 -12.75
C ALA A 544 -5.50 0.08 -11.26
N ASP A 545 -4.65 0.61 -10.38
CA ASP A 545 -4.76 0.36 -8.93
C ASP A 545 -5.66 1.41 -8.25
N PRO A 546 -6.64 0.98 -7.43
CA PRO A 546 -7.51 1.91 -6.74
C PRO A 546 -6.72 2.83 -5.79
N LYS A 547 -7.00 4.12 -5.90
CA LYS A 547 -6.56 5.21 -5.02
C LYS A 547 -7.73 5.72 -4.18
N GLY A 548 -7.43 6.45 -3.12
CA GLY A 548 -8.42 7.02 -2.19
C GLY A 548 -8.64 6.18 -0.94
N ILE A 549 -9.79 6.37 -0.30
CA ILE A 549 -10.12 5.72 0.98
C ILE A 549 -11.19 4.67 0.72
N PHE A 550 -10.89 3.38 0.88
CA PHE A 550 -11.88 2.36 0.53
C PHE A 550 -11.74 1.01 1.24
N THR A 551 -12.87 0.30 1.36
CA THR A 551 -12.90 -1.12 1.72
C THR A 551 -13.23 -1.96 0.48
N THR A 552 -12.63 -3.14 0.31
CA THR A 552 -12.87 -3.96 -0.88
C THR A 552 -13.86 -5.10 -0.66
N SER A 553 -14.05 -5.55 0.58
CA SER A 553 -14.62 -6.87 0.89
C SER A 553 -15.69 -6.80 2.01
N GLY A 554 -16.62 -5.85 1.90
CA GLY A 554 -17.80 -5.75 2.77
C GLY A 554 -17.60 -5.06 4.13
N GLY A 555 -16.42 -4.48 4.38
CA GLY A 555 -16.14 -3.68 5.57
C GLY A 555 -16.80 -2.30 5.54
N SER A 556 -17.21 -1.78 6.69
CA SER A 556 -17.78 -0.43 6.80
C SER A 556 -16.67 0.64 6.87
N LEU A 557 -16.97 1.84 6.36
CA LEU A 557 -16.04 2.97 6.31
C LEU A 557 -16.67 4.19 6.99
N GLN A 558 -15.94 4.74 7.96
CA GLN A 558 -16.27 6.00 8.61
C GLN A 558 -15.12 6.99 8.40
N VAL A 559 -15.43 8.17 7.85
CA VAL A 559 -14.48 9.27 7.66
C VAL A 559 -15.03 10.51 8.34
N THR A 560 -14.29 11.06 9.29
CA THR A 560 -14.63 12.30 10.00
C THR A 560 -13.49 13.30 9.88
N ALA A 561 -13.81 14.53 9.49
CA ALA A 561 -12.89 15.66 9.43
C ALA A 561 -13.45 16.83 10.26
N GLY A 562 -12.60 17.53 11.00
CA GLY A 562 -13.01 18.76 11.71
C GLY A 562 -13.40 19.87 10.74
N ARG A 563 -12.82 19.90 9.54
CA ARG A 563 -13.10 20.84 8.44
C ARG A 563 -13.38 20.08 7.14
N ASP A 564 -12.98 20.64 6.01
CA ASP A 564 -13.40 20.19 4.69
C ASP A 564 -12.92 18.77 4.35
N ILE A 565 -13.75 18.04 3.61
CA ILE A 565 -13.39 16.77 2.97
C ILE A 565 -13.44 16.97 1.46
N ASN A 566 -12.27 16.91 0.82
CA ASN A 566 -12.11 17.05 -0.62
C ASN A 566 -11.70 15.73 -1.26
N VAL A 567 -12.62 15.10 -1.99
CA VAL A 567 -12.36 13.83 -2.68
C VAL A 567 -11.53 14.01 -3.95
N ASN A 568 -11.54 15.21 -4.53
CA ASN A 568 -10.75 15.59 -5.71
C ASN A 568 -10.95 14.63 -6.88
N GLY A 569 -9.88 14.04 -7.43
CA GLY A 569 -9.98 13.07 -8.52
C GLY A 569 -10.23 11.63 -8.04
N SER A 570 -10.17 11.40 -6.73
CA SER A 570 -10.11 10.08 -6.11
C SER A 570 -11.47 9.59 -5.63
N ARG A 571 -11.54 8.86 -4.50
CA ARG A 571 -12.78 8.25 -4.00
C ARG A 571 -12.77 8.00 -2.50
N ILE A 572 -13.98 7.96 -1.94
CA ILE A 572 -14.28 7.41 -0.62
C ILE A 572 -15.34 6.33 -0.84
N ALA A 573 -14.99 5.05 -0.65
CA ALA A 573 -15.83 3.97 -1.14
C ALA A 573 -15.90 2.71 -0.26
N THR A 574 -17.06 2.02 -0.30
CA THR A 574 -17.19 0.66 0.23
C THR A 574 -17.61 -0.30 -0.88
N TYR A 575 -16.79 -1.29 -1.15
CA TYR A 575 -17.06 -2.31 -2.17
C TYR A 575 -17.44 -3.65 -1.56
N ASN A 576 -18.29 -4.34 -2.30
CA ASN A 576 -18.89 -5.62 -1.90
C ASN A 576 -19.66 -5.55 -0.57
N GLY A 577 -20.30 -4.40 -0.31
CA GLY A 577 -21.08 -4.15 0.91
C GLY A 577 -20.39 -3.21 1.90
N GLY A 578 -20.88 -3.21 3.15
CA GLY A 578 -20.44 -2.28 4.20
C GLY A 578 -21.16 -0.92 4.13
N THR A 579 -21.32 -0.25 5.28
CA THR A 579 -21.92 1.09 5.35
C THR A 579 -20.83 2.16 5.25
N LEU A 580 -21.14 3.25 4.54
CA LEU A 580 -20.26 4.40 4.37
C LEU A 580 -20.82 5.62 5.11
N THR A 581 -20.02 6.21 6.00
CA THR A 581 -20.31 7.47 6.67
C THR A 581 -19.19 8.48 6.41
N VAL A 582 -19.53 9.66 5.91
CA VAL A 582 -18.61 10.78 5.69
C VAL A 582 -19.13 12.00 6.43
N ARG A 583 -18.31 12.59 7.31
CA ARG A 583 -18.72 13.73 8.13
C ARG A 583 -17.65 14.81 8.13
N SER A 584 -18.01 16.00 7.69
CA SER A 584 -17.30 17.22 8.06
C SER A 584 -18.00 17.85 9.26
N GLU A 585 -17.27 18.22 10.32
CA GLU A 585 -17.87 18.81 11.51
C GLU A 585 -18.22 20.29 11.29
N HIS A 586 -17.28 21.08 10.76
CA HIS A 586 -17.42 22.53 10.58
C HIS A 586 -17.25 23.01 9.13
N GLY A 587 -16.96 22.09 8.20
CA GLY A 587 -16.62 22.41 6.81
C GLY A 587 -17.56 21.77 5.79
N ASP A 588 -17.10 21.77 4.55
CA ASP A 588 -17.83 21.24 3.39
C ASP A 588 -17.42 19.80 3.07
N VAL A 589 -18.31 19.05 2.41
CA VAL A 589 -17.97 17.76 1.78
C VAL A 589 -18.09 17.90 0.27
N ASN A 590 -16.98 17.71 -0.44
CA ASN A 590 -16.93 17.72 -1.91
C ASN A 590 -16.57 16.34 -2.44
N ALA A 591 -17.51 15.69 -3.12
CA ALA A 591 -17.35 14.37 -3.74
C ALA A 591 -16.48 14.39 -5.01
N GLY A 592 -15.88 15.54 -5.36
CA GLY A 592 -14.76 15.58 -6.30
C GLY A 592 -15.13 15.81 -7.76
N VAL A 593 -14.12 15.94 -8.61
CA VAL A 593 -14.23 16.43 -10.00
C VAL A 593 -14.40 15.33 -11.04
N GLY A 594 -14.56 14.07 -10.61
CA GLY A 594 -14.65 12.95 -11.54
C GLY A 594 -13.27 12.46 -11.97
N GLY A 595 -13.01 11.16 -11.85
CA GLY A 595 -11.85 10.48 -12.43
C GLY A 595 -12.27 9.72 -13.68
N SER A 596 -11.53 9.89 -14.78
CA SER A 596 -11.80 9.16 -16.03
C SER A 596 -11.20 7.75 -16.00
N GLY A 597 -12.05 6.73 -15.97
CA GLY A 597 -11.62 5.34 -16.15
C GLY A 597 -12.16 4.37 -15.10
N SER A 598 -11.67 3.13 -15.19
CA SER A 598 -12.02 2.03 -14.31
C SER A 598 -10.80 1.52 -13.56
N VAL A 599 -10.95 1.23 -12.27
CA VAL A 599 -9.89 0.60 -11.48
C VAL A 599 -10.18 -0.87 -11.30
N SER A 600 -9.13 -1.68 -11.30
CA SER A 600 -9.21 -3.12 -11.08
C SER A 600 -8.66 -3.45 -9.71
N PHE A 601 -9.37 -4.30 -8.99
CA PHE A 601 -8.95 -4.81 -7.69
C PHE A 601 -9.48 -6.21 -7.50
N ARG A 602 -9.05 -6.87 -6.43
CA ARG A 602 -9.58 -8.17 -6.01
C ARG A 602 -10.38 -7.95 -4.73
N THR A 603 -11.68 -8.24 -4.78
CA THR A 603 -12.48 -8.41 -3.56
C THR A 603 -12.32 -9.85 -3.08
N THR A 604 -12.63 -10.08 -1.82
CA THR A 604 -12.77 -11.41 -1.25
C THR A 604 -14.19 -11.57 -0.74
N ASP A 605 -14.80 -12.72 -1.00
CA ASP A 605 -16.12 -13.06 -0.48
C ASP A 605 -16.11 -14.47 0.12
N LEU A 606 -17.02 -14.75 1.03
CA LEU A 606 -17.12 -16.06 1.67
C LEU A 606 -18.06 -16.92 0.82
N ASP A 607 -17.54 -18.02 0.27
CA ASP A 607 -18.36 -18.97 -0.46
C ASP A 607 -19.33 -19.66 0.51
N PRO A 608 -20.66 -19.47 0.37
CA PRO A 608 -21.63 -20.04 1.29
C PRO A 608 -21.68 -21.58 1.24
N ALA A 609 -21.20 -22.21 0.16
CA ALA A 609 -21.19 -23.66 0.03
C ALA A 609 -19.96 -24.31 0.69
N THR A 610 -18.79 -23.66 0.59
CA THR A 610 -17.51 -24.23 1.07
C THR A 610 -17.02 -23.61 2.38
N GLY A 611 -17.53 -22.45 2.76
CA GLY A 611 -17.08 -21.68 3.93
C GLY A 611 -15.66 -21.12 3.77
N LYS A 612 -15.12 -21.09 2.55
CA LYS A 612 -13.77 -20.59 2.25
C LYS A 612 -13.83 -19.23 1.57
N LEU A 613 -12.75 -18.48 1.70
CA LEU A 613 -12.63 -17.21 1.01
C LEU A 613 -12.33 -17.42 -0.47
N VAL A 614 -13.08 -16.71 -1.32
CA VAL A 614 -12.92 -16.71 -2.77
C VAL A 614 -12.58 -15.30 -3.22
N GLY A 615 -11.43 -15.16 -3.90
CA GLY A 615 -11.04 -13.88 -4.48
C GLY A 615 -11.71 -13.66 -5.84
N ILE A 616 -12.40 -12.53 -5.98
CA ILE A 616 -13.15 -12.16 -7.18
C ILE A 616 -12.47 -10.94 -7.82
N PRO A 617 -11.85 -11.07 -9.01
CA PRO A 617 -11.33 -9.93 -9.74
C PRO A 617 -12.48 -9.04 -10.17
N SER A 618 -12.37 -7.75 -9.90
CA SER A 618 -13.44 -6.78 -10.14
C SER A 618 -12.87 -5.52 -10.76
N THR A 619 -13.60 -4.99 -11.72
CA THR A 619 -13.32 -3.70 -12.32
C THR A 619 -14.53 -2.81 -12.09
N ILE A 620 -14.29 -1.65 -11.48
CA ILE A 620 -15.35 -0.70 -11.18
C ILE A 620 -15.05 0.64 -11.84
N PRO A 621 -16.08 1.30 -12.40
CA PRO A 621 -15.94 2.67 -12.86
C PRO A 621 -15.99 3.65 -11.68
N GLY A 622 -15.34 4.80 -11.85
CA GLY A 622 -15.70 6.01 -11.11
C GLY A 622 -14.77 6.43 -9.98
N SER A 623 -15.15 7.59 -9.47
CA SER A 623 -14.55 8.43 -8.42
C SER A 623 -15.68 8.93 -7.52
N GLY A 624 -15.37 9.68 -6.47
CA GLY A 624 -16.38 10.27 -5.60
C GLY A 624 -16.78 9.40 -4.42
N ILE A 625 -18.00 9.56 -3.92
CA ILE A 625 -18.48 8.86 -2.72
C ILE A 625 -19.37 7.69 -3.13
N LEU A 626 -18.91 6.46 -2.88
CA LEU A 626 -19.45 5.27 -3.53
C LEU A 626 -19.77 4.15 -2.53
N ALA A 627 -20.91 3.48 -2.70
CA ALA A 627 -21.17 2.19 -2.07
C ALA A 627 -21.68 1.20 -3.11
N THR A 628 -20.96 0.10 -3.34
CA THR A 628 -21.37 -0.86 -4.36
C THR A 628 -21.21 -2.31 -3.92
N THR A 629 -21.95 -3.21 -4.58
CA THR A 629 -21.51 -4.62 -4.69
C THR A 629 -20.57 -4.76 -5.89
N VAL A 630 -20.07 -5.95 -6.19
CA VAL A 630 -19.25 -6.15 -7.40
C VAL A 630 -19.79 -7.28 -8.28
N PRO A 631 -19.58 -7.24 -9.61
CA PRO A 631 -19.96 -8.35 -10.49
C PRO A 631 -19.32 -9.67 -10.03
N GLY A 632 -20.12 -10.73 -9.97
CA GLY A 632 -19.66 -12.07 -9.57
C GLY A 632 -19.60 -12.33 -8.06
N SER A 633 -19.81 -11.32 -7.21
CA SER A 633 -19.99 -11.53 -5.76
C SER A 633 -21.26 -12.31 -5.44
N PHE A 634 -21.27 -12.95 -4.27
CA PHE A 634 -22.41 -13.76 -3.85
C PHE A 634 -23.63 -12.88 -3.52
N PRO A 635 -24.87 -13.39 -3.69
CA PRO A 635 -26.10 -12.61 -3.44
C PRO A 635 -26.25 -12.07 -2.01
N ASP A 636 -25.58 -12.71 -1.04
CA ASP A 636 -25.59 -12.32 0.38
C ASP A 636 -24.76 -11.05 0.65
N SER A 637 -23.89 -10.67 -0.29
CA SER A 637 -23.19 -9.39 -0.26
C SER A 637 -24.14 -8.28 -0.71
N VAL A 638 -24.68 -7.53 0.25
CA VAL A 638 -25.66 -6.46 0.02
C VAL A 638 -24.97 -5.10 0.09
N VAL A 639 -25.35 -4.20 -0.82
CA VAL A 639 -24.89 -2.81 -0.80
C VAL A 639 -25.33 -2.10 0.49
N GLY A 640 -24.40 -1.43 1.18
CA GLY A 640 -24.73 -0.71 2.41
C GLY A 640 -25.14 0.74 2.19
N ASN A 641 -25.52 1.40 3.29
CA ASN A 641 -26.00 2.78 3.27
C ASN A 641 -24.87 3.78 3.04
N ILE A 642 -25.19 4.95 2.48
CA ILE A 642 -24.30 6.10 2.45
C ILE A 642 -24.91 7.20 3.32
N THR A 643 -24.14 7.72 4.27
CA THR A 643 -24.49 8.88 5.07
C THR A 643 -23.43 9.96 4.88
N VAL A 644 -23.83 11.17 4.48
CA VAL A 644 -22.92 12.33 4.37
C VAL A 644 -23.46 13.47 5.22
N GLN A 645 -22.61 14.04 6.08
CA GLN A 645 -22.99 15.10 7.02
C GLN A 645 -22.03 16.28 6.91
N ALA A 646 -22.58 17.49 6.79
CA ALA A 646 -21.88 18.76 6.86
C ALA A 646 -22.78 19.79 7.59
N PRO A 647 -22.99 19.67 8.92
CA PRO A 647 -24.02 20.41 9.64
C PRO A 647 -23.81 21.93 9.67
N GLU A 648 -22.60 22.42 9.36
CA GLU A 648 -22.29 23.85 9.23
C GLU A 648 -21.86 24.23 7.78
N GLY A 649 -21.82 23.26 6.87
CA GLY A 649 -21.27 23.38 5.54
C GLY A 649 -22.22 22.93 4.43
N ASN A 650 -21.65 22.86 3.22
CA ASN A 650 -22.28 22.40 2.01
C ASN A 650 -21.92 20.94 1.72
N ILE A 651 -22.79 20.25 0.97
CA ILE A 651 -22.46 18.98 0.34
C ILE A 651 -22.51 19.16 -1.18
N ASN A 652 -21.41 18.87 -1.86
CA ASN A 652 -21.32 18.97 -3.32
C ASN A 652 -21.00 17.61 -3.94
N ALA A 653 -21.94 17.06 -4.71
CA ALA A 653 -21.74 15.81 -5.45
C ALA A 653 -20.79 16.00 -6.64
N SER A 654 -20.77 17.19 -7.26
CA SER A 654 -19.88 17.51 -8.39
C SER A 654 -19.89 16.43 -9.50
N LEU A 655 -18.81 16.35 -10.29
CA LEU A 655 -18.65 15.33 -11.32
C LEU A 655 -18.30 13.94 -10.74
N GLY A 656 -17.80 13.86 -9.50
CA GLY A 656 -17.54 12.58 -8.83
C GLY A 656 -18.82 11.80 -8.50
N GLY A 657 -19.88 12.51 -8.09
CA GLY A 657 -21.16 11.93 -7.71
C GLY A 657 -21.17 11.28 -6.32
N ILE A 658 -22.39 11.03 -5.83
CA ILE A 658 -22.65 10.22 -4.64
C ILE A 658 -23.53 9.06 -5.06
N ILE A 659 -22.96 7.87 -5.16
CA ILE A 659 -23.54 6.76 -5.94
C ILE A 659 -23.61 5.48 -5.11
N GLN A 660 -24.78 4.86 -5.11
CA GLN A 660 -25.05 3.57 -4.51
C GLN A 660 -25.59 2.59 -5.56
N LEU A 661 -24.86 1.51 -5.86
CA LEU A 661 -25.23 0.57 -6.94
C LEU A 661 -25.03 -0.90 -6.53
N SER A 662 -25.99 -1.75 -6.89
CA SER A 662 -25.86 -3.20 -6.76
C SER A 662 -25.58 -3.82 -8.13
N PHE A 663 -24.42 -4.47 -8.28
CA PHE A 663 -23.99 -5.15 -9.51
C PHE A 663 -24.15 -6.67 -9.48
N ASN A 664 -24.47 -7.25 -8.32
CA ASN A 664 -24.65 -8.70 -8.13
C ASN A 664 -26.11 -9.14 -8.05
N GLY A 665 -27.05 -8.22 -8.28
CA GLY A 665 -28.50 -8.50 -8.20
C GLY A 665 -29.01 -8.72 -6.77
N SER A 666 -28.23 -8.38 -5.74
CA SER A 666 -28.68 -8.42 -4.34
C SER A 666 -29.81 -7.42 -4.08
N ASP A 667 -30.66 -7.73 -3.08
CA ASP A 667 -31.78 -6.88 -2.69
C ASP A 667 -31.31 -5.56 -2.08
N SER A 668 -31.43 -4.47 -2.83
CA SER A 668 -31.06 -3.12 -2.39
C SER A 668 -32.21 -2.34 -1.76
N ARG A 669 -33.41 -2.91 -1.60
CA ARG A 669 -34.61 -2.15 -1.15
C ARG A 669 -34.46 -1.51 0.23
N ARG A 670 -33.55 -2.03 1.06
CA ARG A 670 -33.24 -1.53 2.40
C ARG A 670 -32.06 -0.56 2.42
N SER A 671 -31.34 -0.40 1.32
CA SER A 671 -30.23 0.54 1.23
C SER A 671 -30.75 1.95 0.94
N GLY A 672 -30.01 2.95 1.41
CA GLY A 672 -30.31 4.34 1.10
C GLY A 672 -29.11 5.27 1.21
N ILE A 673 -29.31 6.47 0.68
CA ILE A 673 -28.41 7.61 0.75
C ILE A 673 -29.08 8.68 1.60
N ALA A 674 -28.41 9.12 2.66
CA ALA A 674 -28.84 10.23 3.51
C ALA A 674 -27.79 11.34 3.49
N LEU A 675 -28.14 12.52 2.99
CA LEU A 675 -27.28 13.70 3.01
C LEU A 675 -27.90 14.77 3.91
N THR A 676 -27.12 15.33 4.83
CA THR A 676 -27.54 16.41 5.73
C THR A 676 -26.53 17.54 5.70
N ALA A 677 -26.96 18.73 5.24
CA ALA A 677 -26.13 19.92 5.16
C ALA A 677 -26.76 21.09 5.93
N GLY A 678 -25.95 21.85 6.67
CA GLY A 678 -26.40 23.11 7.28
C GLY A 678 -26.63 24.22 6.26
N LYS A 679 -25.98 24.12 5.10
CA LYS A 679 -26.11 25.03 3.97
C LYS A 679 -26.66 24.28 2.75
N ASP A 680 -26.07 24.47 1.57
CA ASP A 680 -26.60 23.93 0.32
C ASP A 680 -26.23 22.45 0.11
N ILE A 681 -27.12 21.70 -0.54
CA ILE A 681 -26.79 20.43 -1.19
C ILE A 681 -26.80 20.64 -2.71
N ASN A 682 -25.62 20.56 -3.32
CA ASN A 682 -25.45 20.63 -4.77
C ASN A 682 -25.24 19.21 -5.34
N ALA A 683 -26.31 18.61 -5.84
CA ALA A 683 -26.30 17.36 -6.60
C ALA A 683 -26.04 17.59 -8.11
N GLY A 684 -25.29 18.62 -8.48
CA GLY A 684 -24.89 18.87 -9.88
C GLY A 684 -23.94 17.80 -10.43
N GLY A 685 -23.58 17.89 -11.72
CA GLY A 685 -22.65 16.98 -12.37
C GLY A 685 -23.21 15.55 -12.50
N SER A 686 -22.58 14.59 -11.83
CA SER A 686 -22.99 13.17 -11.84
C SER A 686 -24.19 12.89 -10.93
N GLY A 687 -24.49 13.81 -9.99
CA GLY A 687 -25.67 13.75 -9.13
C GLY A 687 -25.61 12.73 -8.00
N VAL A 688 -26.78 12.50 -7.40
CA VAL A 688 -26.99 11.55 -6.31
C VAL A 688 -27.85 10.40 -6.82
N ILE A 689 -27.30 9.19 -6.85
CA ILE A 689 -27.93 8.01 -7.46
C ILE A 689 -27.95 6.86 -6.46
N GLY A 690 -29.12 6.30 -6.16
CA GLY A 690 -29.23 5.21 -5.19
C GLY A 690 -30.60 4.55 -5.18
N ASN A 691 -30.90 3.76 -4.13
CA ASN A 691 -32.22 3.19 -3.94
C ASN A 691 -33.18 4.20 -3.29
N ASN A 692 -33.16 4.29 -1.96
CA ASN A 692 -33.88 5.33 -1.23
C ASN A 692 -32.95 6.53 -1.00
N ILE A 693 -33.43 7.75 -1.26
CA ILE A 693 -32.62 8.97 -1.12
C ILE A 693 -33.32 9.95 -0.21
N SER A 694 -32.61 10.47 0.78
CA SER A 694 -33.05 11.55 1.67
C SER A 694 -32.02 12.68 1.65
N LEU A 695 -32.41 13.86 1.18
CA LEU A 695 -31.60 15.08 1.20
C LEU A 695 -32.24 16.09 2.14
N ASP A 696 -31.48 16.60 3.11
CA ASP A 696 -31.92 17.60 4.09
C ASP A 696 -30.91 18.76 4.14
N ALA A 697 -31.36 19.96 3.77
CA ALA A 697 -30.52 21.15 3.61
C ALA A 697 -31.10 22.36 4.37
N GLY A 698 -30.27 23.02 5.19
CA GLY A 698 -30.59 24.36 5.69
C GLY A 698 -30.57 25.43 4.59
N GLY A 699 -29.81 25.20 3.52
CA GLY A 699 -29.79 26.01 2.30
C GLY A 699 -30.66 25.41 1.20
N ASN A 700 -30.24 25.60 -0.05
CA ASN A 700 -30.92 25.12 -1.26
C ASN A 700 -30.54 23.67 -1.59
N ILE A 701 -31.39 22.99 -2.37
CA ILE A 701 -31.05 21.71 -3.01
C ILE A 701 -31.10 21.88 -4.53
N ASN A 702 -30.01 21.58 -5.22
CA ASN A 702 -29.91 21.73 -6.68
C ASN A 702 -29.40 20.44 -7.36
N GLY A 703 -29.76 20.19 -8.62
CA GLY A 703 -29.09 19.19 -9.48
C GLY A 703 -29.88 17.91 -9.79
N LEU A 704 -29.20 16.78 -9.97
CA LEU A 704 -29.76 15.50 -10.42
C LEU A 704 -29.88 14.51 -9.26
N VAL A 705 -31.07 13.96 -9.06
CA VAL A 705 -31.35 12.93 -8.05
C VAL A 705 -32.11 11.77 -8.68
N ILE A 706 -31.54 10.57 -8.64
CA ILE A 706 -32.15 9.36 -9.23
C ILE A 706 -32.27 8.27 -8.18
N GLY A 707 -33.49 7.92 -7.82
CA GLY A 707 -33.81 6.89 -6.84
C GLY A 707 -34.55 5.72 -7.48
N SER A 708 -34.03 4.50 -7.35
CA SER A 708 -34.81 3.30 -7.71
C SER A 708 -35.90 2.97 -6.68
N GLY A 709 -35.89 3.61 -5.51
CA GLY A 709 -36.93 3.56 -4.48
C GLY A 709 -37.59 4.92 -4.27
N ASN A 710 -37.73 5.34 -3.01
CA ASN A 710 -38.33 6.63 -2.64
C ASN A 710 -37.29 7.76 -2.61
N ILE A 711 -37.72 8.98 -2.95
CA ILE A 711 -36.90 10.20 -2.82
C ILE A 711 -37.61 11.16 -1.86
N ALA A 712 -36.87 11.68 -0.87
CA ALA A 712 -37.30 12.71 0.05
C ALA A 712 -36.32 13.89 0.02
N LEU A 713 -36.80 15.06 -0.37
CA LEU A 713 -36.01 16.29 -0.45
C LEU A 713 -36.60 17.32 0.51
N ARG A 714 -35.80 17.82 1.45
CA ARG A 714 -36.19 18.84 2.42
C ARG A 714 -35.18 19.99 2.40
N SER A 715 -35.68 21.20 2.23
CA SER A 715 -34.87 22.42 2.19
C SER A 715 -35.60 23.54 2.92
N GLU A 716 -34.88 24.31 3.75
CA GLU A 716 -35.44 25.54 4.32
C GLU A 716 -35.55 26.67 3.27
N HIS A 717 -34.89 26.52 2.13
CA HIS A 717 -34.86 27.47 1.02
C HIS A 717 -35.44 26.84 -0.26
N ASN A 718 -34.76 26.97 -1.40
CA ASN A 718 -35.28 26.56 -2.70
C ASN A 718 -34.82 25.15 -3.08
N ILE A 719 -35.65 24.45 -3.86
CA ILE A 719 -35.32 23.17 -4.47
C ILE A 719 -35.40 23.30 -5.98
N ASN A 720 -34.28 23.14 -6.69
CA ASN A 720 -34.19 23.16 -8.15
C ASN A 720 -33.52 21.88 -8.67
N VAL A 721 -34.32 20.83 -8.90
CA VAL A 721 -33.80 19.50 -9.19
C VAL A 721 -34.46 18.84 -10.39
N THR A 722 -33.72 17.92 -11.00
CA THR A 722 -34.29 16.82 -11.77
C THR A 722 -34.32 15.60 -10.86
N ALA A 723 -35.49 15.27 -10.30
CA ALA A 723 -35.70 14.13 -9.41
C ALA A 723 -36.48 13.03 -10.12
N ILE A 724 -35.91 11.82 -10.22
CA ILE A 724 -36.56 10.67 -10.87
C ILE A 724 -36.59 9.51 -9.88
N GLY A 725 -37.79 9.21 -9.36
CA GLY A 725 -38.03 8.11 -8.42
C GLY A 725 -38.87 6.99 -9.04
N SER A 726 -38.50 5.71 -8.87
CA SER A 726 -39.41 4.62 -9.23
C SER A 726 -40.54 4.45 -8.19
N GLY A 727 -40.23 4.69 -6.92
CA GLY A 727 -41.18 4.82 -5.81
C GLY A 727 -41.80 6.21 -5.74
N GLY A 728 -42.16 6.67 -4.53
CA GLY A 728 -42.70 8.01 -4.31
C GLY A 728 -41.61 9.09 -4.24
N VAL A 729 -41.91 10.29 -4.73
CA VAL A 729 -41.05 11.47 -4.59
C VAL A 729 -41.76 12.50 -3.73
N SER A 730 -41.13 12.87 -2.61
CA SER A 730 -41.60 13.90 -1.68
C SER A 730 -40.62 15.06 -1.65
N VAL A 731 -41.12 16.28 -1.82
CA VAL A 731 -40.32 17.51 -1.88
C VAL A 731 -40.95 18.54 -0.97
N SER A 732 -40.18 19.09 -0.04
CA SER A 732 -40.60 20.16 0.87
C SER A 732 -39.55 21.27 0.87
N ALA A 733 -39.90 22.42 0.33
CA ALA A 733 -39.08 23.62 0.30
C ALA A 733 -39.72 24.71 1.19
N GLY A 734 -38.92 25.47 1.93
CA GLY A 734 -39.39 26.71 2.57
C GLY A 734 -39.58 27.84 1.55
N GLY A 735 -38.89 27.79 0.41
CA GLY A 735 -39.00 28.72 -0.71
C GLY A 735 -39.64 28.09 -1.94
N SER A 736 -39.03 28.30 -3.10
CA SER A 736 -39.56 27.84 -4.39
C SER A 736 -39.13 26.41 -4.76
N VAL A 737 -39.98 25.71 -5.53
CA VAL A 737 -39.67 24.41 -6.14
C VAL A 737 -39.70 24.53 -7.67
N SER A 738 -38.58 24.23 -8.33
CA SER A 738 -38.41 24.25 -9.78
C SER A 738 -37.72 22.99 -10.32
N GLY A 739 -37.70 22.82 -11.64
CA GLY A 739 -37.07 21.69 -12.32
C GLY A 739 -38.07 20.62 -12.77
N THR A 740 -37.69 19.36 -12.71
CA THR A 740 -38.51 18.23 -13.18
C THR A 740 -38.57 17.14 -12.12
N ILE A 741 -39.77 16.76 -11.71
CA ILE A 741 -40.02 15.74 -10.70
C ILE A 741 -40.86 14.64 -11.35
N VAL A 742 -40.27 13.45 -11.49
CA VAL A 742 -40.90 12.27 -12.09
C VAL A 742 -40.95 11.15 -11.06
N SER A 743 -42.11 10.52 -10.93
CA SER A 743 -42.29 9.38 -10.03
C SER A 743 -43.12 8.27 -10.67
N GLY A 744 -42.72 7.02 -10.48
CA GLY A 744 -43.56 5.85 -10.76
C GLY A 744 -44.68 5.66 -9.71
N GLY A 745 -44.45 6.12 -8.48
CA GLY A 745 -45.40 6.20 -7.37
C GLY A 745 -46.15 7.53 -7.32
N SER A 746 -46.24 8.17 -6.15
CA SER A 746 -46.84 9.50 -5.94
C SER A 746 -45.79 10.61 -5.94
N VAL A 747 -46.12 11.78 -6.49
CA VAL A 747 -45.37 13.03 -6.30
C VAL A 747 -46.10 13.89 -5.28
N ASN A 748 -45.42 14.27 -4.19
CA ASN A 748 -45.94 15.21 -3.18
C ASN A 748 -44.97 16.38 -3.06
N VAL A 749 -45.41 17.60 -3.37
CA VAL A 749 -44.56 18.80 -3.40
C VAL A 749 -45.15 19.91 -2.56
N SER A 750 -44.36 20.51 -1.67
CA SER A 750 -44.75 21.70 -0.91
C SER A 750 -43.69 22.80 -1.00
N GLY A 751 -44.13 24.05 -1.13
CA GLY A 751 -43.29 25.25 -1.09
C GLY A 751 -44.09 26.53 -1.36
N ASP A 752 -43.46 27.69 -1.23
CA ASP A 752 -44.10 29.00 -1.44
C ASP A 752 -44.60 29.16 -2.89
N SER A 753 -43.76 28.78 -3.85
CA SER A 753 -44.11 28.77 -5.28
C SER A 753 -43.57 27.52 -5.97
N ILE A 754 -44.37 26.93 -6.85
CA ILE A 754 -44.07 25.68 -7.54
C ILE A 754 -44.14 25.96 -9.04
N SER A 755 -42.98 25.89 -9.70
CA SER A 755 -42.82 25.99 -11.15
C SER A 755 -42.26 24.70 -11.77
N ALA A 756 -42.02 23.67 -10.97
CA ALA A 756 -41.54 22.38 -11.43
C ALA A 756 -42.57 21.65 -12.33
N ALA A 757 -42.05 20.85 -13.27
CA ALA A 757 -42.85 19.85 -13.98
C ALA A 757 -43.04 18.62 -13.09
N LEU A 758 -44.28 18.31 -12.73
CA LEU A 758 -44.66 17.22 -11.82
C LEU A 758 -45.33 16.08 -12.60
N VAL A 759 -44.64 14.95 -12.76
CA VAL A 759 -45.10 13.83 -13.58
C VAL A 759 -45.27 12.58 -12.73
N SER A 760 -46.52 12.17 -12.52
CA SER A 760 -46.91 10.91 -11.86
C SER A 760 -48.40 10.62 -12.09
N LYS A 761 -48.83 9.39 -11.79
CA LYS A 761 -50.26 9.02 -11.70
C LYS A 761 -50.98 9.78 -10.58
N ASN A 762 -50.29 10.10 -9.48
CA ASN A 762 -50.84 10.77 -8.31
C ASN A 762 -49.92 11.94 -7.96
N VAL A 763 -50.36 13.16 -8.23
CA VAL A 763 -49.62 14.39 -7.88
C VAL A 763 -50.41 15.17 -6.83
N SER A 764 -49.75 15.54 -5.74
CA SER A 764 -50.22 16.54 -4.79
C SER A 764 -49.21 17.68 -4.71
N ALA A 765 -49.70 18.91 -4.72
CA ALA A 765 -48.89 20.11 -4.64
C ALA A 765 -49.57 21.12 -3.69
N SER A 766 -48.80 21.72 -2.77
CA SER A 766 -49.30 22.74 -1.83
C SER A 766 -48.41 23.98 -1.86
N GLY A 767 -48.98 25.12 -2.28
CA GLY A 767 -48.24 26.37 -2.57
C GLY A 767 -48.88 27.15 -3.73
N ASP A 768 -48.20 28.18 -4.24
CA ASP A 768 -48.58 28.79 -5.53
C ASP A 768 -48.16 27.88 -6.69
N THR A 769 -49.12 27.17 -7.28
CA THR A 769 -48.90 26.26 -8.42
C THR A 769 -49.22 26.88 -9.78
N SER A 770 -49.39 28.20 -9.88
CA SER A 770 -49.81 28.90 -11.12
C SER A 770 -48.87 28.66 -12.32
N LYS A 771 -47.63 28.27 -12.05
CA LYS A 771 -46.59 27.99 -13.05
C LYS A 771 -46.18 26.51 -13.12
N ALA A 772 -46.81 25.63 -12.35
CA ALA A 772 -46.49 24.21 -12.33
C ALA A 772 -47.11 23.49 -13.54
N ALA A 773 -46.35 22.59 -14.17
CA ALA A 773 -46.90 21.66 -15.18
C ALA A 773 -47.21 20.33 -14.49
N VAL A 774 -48.49 20.00 -14.29
CA VAL A 774 -48.91 18.80 -13.52
C VAL A 774 -49.51 17.74 -14.43
N GLY A 775 -49.06 16.49 -14.25
CA GLY A 775 -49.62 15.31 -14.90
C GLY A 775 -48.79 14.80 -16.06
N VAL A 776 -49.12 13.61 -16.54
CA VAL A 776 -48.55 13.06 -17.78
C VAL A 776 -49.17 13.83 -18.96
N PRO A 777 -48.39 14.44 -19.86
CA PRO A 777 -48.95 15.17 -21.00
C PRO A 777 -49.87 14.24 -21.81
N THR A 778 -51.16 14.55 -21.92
CA THR A 778 -52.14 13.69 -22.61
C THR A 778 -52.08 13.77 -24.14
N SER A 779 -51.12 14.48 -24.73
CA SER A 779 -51.02 14.58 -26.19
C SER A 779 -49.66 15.12 -26.61
N ASN A 780 -48.81 14.23 -27.15
CA ASN A 780 -47.86 14.51 -28.24
C ASN A 780 -47.20 13.22 -28.79
N VAL A 781 -47.94 12.11 -28.85
CA VAL A 781 -47.59 11.05 -29.81
C VAL A 781 -48.13 11.51 -31.16
N ALA A 782 -47.26 12.02 -32.03
CA ALA A 782 -47.59 12.11 -33.44
C ALA A 782 -47.97 10.70 -33.91
N LYS A 783 -49.11 10.57 -34.60
CA LYS A 783 -49.70 9.30 -35.09
C LYS A 783 -48.88 8.61 -36.21
N SER A 784 -47.55 8.71 -36.18
CA SER A 784 -46.65 8.01 -37.09
C SER A 784 -45.44 7.52 -36.30
N ASP A 785 -45.53 6.27 -35.82
CA ASP A 785 -44.42 5.33 -35.53
C ASP A 785 -44.78 4.35 -34.40
N THR A 786 -45.92 3.67 -34.54
CA THR A 786 -46.30 2.48 -33.75
C THR A 786 -45.45 1.26 -34.12
N LYS A 787 -44.12 1.36 -34.04
CA LYS A 787 -43.23 0.20 -34.24
C LYS A 787 -42.18 -0.01 -33.15
N VAL A 788 -42.11 0.86 -32.13
CA VAL A 788 -41.17 0.70 -31.01
C VAL A 788 -41.87 0.25 -29.71
N ALA A 789 -43.20 0.43 -29.61
CA ALA A 789 -43.97 0.02 -28.44
C ALA A 789 -44.40 -1.46 -28.45
N GLU A 790 -44.39 -2.14 -29.62
CA GLU A 790 -44.74 -3.56 -29.71
C GLU A 790 -43.54 -4.51 -29.51
N ASP A 791 -42.30 -4.07 -29.76
CA ASP A 791 -41.11 -4.93 -29.59
C ASP A 791 -40.59 -5.00 -28.13
N ALA A 792 -40.95 -4.04 -27.27
CA ALA A 792 -40.58 -4.05 -25.85
C ALA A 792 -41.48 -4.96 -25.00
N ALA A 793 -42.66 -5.34 -25.49
CA ALA A 793 -43.63 -6.16 -24.77
C ALA A 793 -43.40 -7.68 -24.94
N THR A 794 -42.46 -8.11 -25.80
CA THR A 794 -42.28 -9.52 -26.20
C THR A 794 -40.95 -10.15 -25.75
N LEU A 795 -40.20 -9.49 -24.86
CA LEU A 795 -38.96 -10.05 -24.29
C LEU A 795 -39.04 -10.40 -22.79
N GLY A 796 -40.18 -10.17 -22.15
CA GLY A 796 -40.43 -10.49 -20.74
C GLY A 796 -41.22 -11.78 -20.56
N GLY A 797 -40.65 -12.93 -20.91
CA GLY A 797 -41.20 -14.21 -20.48
C GLY A 797 -40.92 -15.38 -21.42
N ARG A 798 -39.86 -16.14 -21.13
CA ARG A 798 -39.81 -17.57 -21.43
C ARG A 798 -38.69 -18.25 -20.66
N THR A 799 -39.08 -18.97 -19.61
CA THR A 799 -38.32 -20.05 -18.97
C THR A 799 -38.16 -21.22 -19.95
N PRO A 800 -37.07 -22.01 -19.92
CA PRO A 800 -36.83 -23.07 -20.89
C PRO A 800 -37.37 -24.40 -20.37
N GLU A 801 -38.39 -24.96 -21.03
CA GLU A 801 -38.67 -26.40 -20.95
C GLU A 801 -38.95 -27.01 -22.32
N LYS A 802 -38.40 -28.22 -22.47
CA LYS A 802 -38.37 -29.14 -23.61
C LYS A 802 -39.70 -29.29 -24.36
N SER A 803 -39.60 -29.41 -25.69
CA SER A 803 -40.19 -30.54 -26.44
C SER A 803 -39.81 -30.46 -27.93
N LEU A 804 -38.99 -31.41 -28.38
CA LEU A 804 -38.84 -31.80 -29.78
C LEU A 804 -40.15 -32.40 -30.29
N LYS A 805 -40.58 -32.01 -31.50
CA LYS A 805 -41.17 -32.90 -32.52
C LYS A 805 -41.47 -32.15 -33.82
N ASP A 806 -40.73 -32.53 -34.85
CA ASP A 806 -41.12 -32.82 -36.24
C ASP A 806 -42.18 -31.94 -36.89
N GLN A 807 -41.77 -31.22 -37.94
CA GLN A 807 -42.28 -31.52 -39.28
C GLN A 807 -41.40 -30.94 -40.39
N ASP A 808 -41.20 -31.79 -41.37
CA ASP A 808 -40.25 -31.71 -42.48
C ASP A 808 -40.96 -31.24 -43.77
N GLU A 809 -40.14 -30.83 -44.75
CA GLU A 809 -40.40 -30.72 -46.18
C GLU A 809 -41.38 -29.65 -46.75
N SER A 810 -40.82 -28.66 -47.45
CA SER A 810 -40.65 -28.78 -48.92
C SER A 810 -39.95 -27.56 -49.52
N ARG A 811 -39.04 -27.85 -50.47
CA ARG A 811 -38.09 -26.95 -51.13
C ARG A 811 -38.75 -26.18 -52.28
N SER A 812 -38.33 -24.92 -52.49
CA SER A 812 -37.75 -24.52 -53.79
C SER A 812 -36.84 -23.29 -53.63
N ARG A 813 -35.63 -23.36 -54.21
CA ARG A 813 -34.65 -22.24 -54.31
C ARG A 813 -34.76 -21.60 -55.69
N PRO A 814 -34.42 -20.30 -55.82
CA PRO A 814 -33.51 -19.88 -56.88
C PRO A 814 -32.21 -19.24 -56.32
N LYS A 815 -31.13 -19.38 -57.09
CA LYS A 815 -29.73 -19.06 -56.76
C LYS A 815 -29.39 -17.55 -56.80
N PRO A 816 -28.27 -17.12 -56.17
CA PRO A 816 -27.93 -15.72 -55.91
C PRO A 816 -26.89 -15.14 -56.89
N ALA A 817 -26.85 -13.81 -56.98
CA ALA A 817 -25.70 -13.02 -57.42
C ALA A 817 -25.81 -11.59 -56.82
N PRO A 818 -24.71 -10.80 -56.72
CA PRO A 818 -23.80 -10.81 -55.58
C PRO A 818 -23.72 -9.43 -54.90
N VAL A 819 -23.53 -9.39 -53.56
CA VAL A 819 -23.14 -8.17 -52.86
C VAL A 819 -21.65 -8.20 -52.54
N VAL A 820 -20.98 -7.20 -53.08
CA VAL A 820 -19.56 -6.87 -52.96
C VAL A 820 -19.21 -6.64 -51.49
N ARG A 821 -18.32 -7.47 -50.94
CA ARG A 821 -17.67 -7.24 -49.64
C ARG A 821 -16.21 -6.86 -49.88
N LYS A 822 -15.89 -5.59 -49.65
CA LYS A 822 -14.50 -5.12 -49.63
C LYS A 822 -13.90 -5.48 -48.27
N VAL A 823 -12.95 -6.40 -48.26
CA VAL A 823 -12.07 -6.73 -47.13
C VAL A 823 -10.64 -6.37 -47.53
N SER A 824 -9.91 -5.69 -46.65
CA SER A 824 -8.46 -5.62 -46.75
C SER A 824 -7.82 -5.86 -45.39
N ARG A 825 -7.24 -7.06 -45.30
CA ARG A 825 -5.90 -7.41 -44.78
C ARG A 825 -5.52 -6.87 -43.38
N VAL A 826 -5.46 -7.76 -42.40
CA VAL A 826 -4.19 -8.35 -41.92
C VAL A 826 -4.46 -9.78 -41.44
N THR A 827 -3.59 -10.68 -41.88
CA THR A 827 -3.49 -12.10 -41.51
C THR A 827 -2.84 -12.23 -40.14
N VAL A 828 -3.44 -13.00 -39.23
CA VAL A 828 -2.73 -13.59 -38.08
C VAL A 828 -2.85 -15.10 -38.18
N ILE A 829 -1.71 -15.76 -38.37
CA ILE A 829 -1.56 -17.21 -38.24
C ILE A 829 -1.29 -17.45 -36.75
N LEU A 830 -2.19 -18.19 -36.09
CA LEU A 830 -1.91 -18.79 -34.79
C LEU A 830 -1.73 -20.31 -34.97
N PRO A 831 -0.78 -20.93 -34.25
CA PRO A 831 -0.53 -22.36 -34.33
C PRO A 831 -1.73 -23.16 -33.81
N THR A 832 -2.11 -24.19 -34.55
CA THR A 832 -3.01 -25.24 -34.10
C THR A 832 -2.24 -26.24 -33.26
N ASN A 833 -2.61 -26.41 -32.00
CA ASN A 833 -2.32 -27.63 -31.26
C ASN A 833 -3.64 -28.19 -30.73
N PRO A 834 -3.85 -29.50 -30.73
CA PRO A 834 -3.93 -30.23 -29.47
C PRO A 834 -2.57 -30.24 -28.76
#